data_AF-L8GN82-F1
#
_entry.id   AF-L8GN82-F1
#
_cell.length_a   1.000
_cell.length_b   1.000
_cell.length_c   1.000
_cell.angle_alpha   90.00
_cell.angle_beta   90.00
_cell.angle_gamma   90.00
#
_symmetry.space_group_name_H-M   'P 1'
#
loop_
_entity.id
_entity.type
_entity.pdbx_description
1 polymer ?
#
loop_
_entity_poly.entity_id
_entity_poly.type
_entity_poly.pdbx_seq_one_letter_code
_entity_poly.pdbx_strand_id
1 'polypeptide(L)'
;MEASSSASAAALAEGKTKLILPTSDPRQVLVLSKDSITAGNGLKRDVIEGKGRLSNETTCGVFRLLQLSGLPTHFLGQEGPDSFRALSCRMVPVEVIVRRLATGSFLKTHPQYKEGDVLFPLVVEFTMKSDEQGDPLITEEEMVANGVADWARVETMKSLARRAFLILEKAWKRLNVTLVDFKVEFGVSQAGDLVLADVIDNDSWRLWPNGEKRLMKDKQVYRNMPIPGPGQATAEQKRVVLDNYAWVAEGARKLIDSIASAQPKSGPLVGVIMGSQSDWATMQHATGLLEELGVAYETKIVSAHRTPARLCAYARSAKQRGLKVIIAGAGGAAHLPGMTASMTPLPVLGVPVKTSTLSGQDSLLSIVQMPRGIPVGTLAIGDAGAANAAILAASILAAHPEYADVAQALDHFRSKQTLAVAEEPTTTTTTASSSSSPAETPAALAKLAAPKLAAQPGPAFLPPGSVIGVVGGGQLARMIGTAAACLGYRMHVFCPDADSPAFHVADEVTVADYLDLTALDSFASAVGVVTYEFENVPLECVQHLATWRPTCQHRFREKTFVNDVCGAGTTTAFARASSLEELRQAVEQVGLPAVLKTTQGGYDGKGQVKIAAPEDVEKAWAAVGGGSVECVVEAWVEFECELSVIVARRSLPSGASAEGAVELFPVAQNEHEHHILRRSTIPPPAPLSDGVRQQIHHIATSLATALDLSGLVCIEMFLVNKDGQQKILVNELAPRPHNSGHWTIEGCTTSQFEQLVRAICGLPLAQTRVVPGVDKVVMTNLIGHEADDALALLATNPNAHLHLYGKRLPRAGRKMGHVTTLHYSS
;
A
#
# COMPACT_ATOMS: atom_id res chain seq x y z
N MET A 1 32.32 48.60 -2.26
CA MET A 1 33.14 48.37 -1.06
C MET A 1 32.21 48.43 0.13
N GLU A 2 31.82 47.28 0.64
CA GLU A 2 31.53 47.06 2.06
C GLU A 2 31.58 45.55 2.25
N ALA A 3 32.79 45.06 2.50
CA ALA A 3 33.04 43.74 3.03
C ALA A 3 32.92 43.85 4.55
N SER A 4 31.94 43.19 5.15
CA SER A 4 31.91 42.95 6.60
C SER A 4 31.75 41.46 6.86
N SER A 5 32.91 40.81 7.03
CA SER A 5 33.18 39.64 7.87
C SER A 5 31.99 38.73 8.23
N SER A 6 31.77 37.67 7.43
CA SER A 6 31.11 36.47 7.96
C SER A 6 32.12 35.69 8.78
N ALA A 7 31.92 35.61 10.09
CA ALA A 7 32.61 34.66 10.94
C ALA A 7 32.48 33.26 10.33
N SER A 8 33.60 32.57 10.08
CA SER A 8 33.66 31.19 9.64
C SER A 8 33.00 30.30 10.70
N ALA A 9 31.70 30.04 10.57
CA ALA A 9 31.02 29.04 11.37
C ALA A 9 31.69 27.67 11.09
N ALA A 10 32.15 27.00 12.14
CA ALA A 10 32.78 25.69 12.01
C ALA A 10 31.81 24.69 11.34
N ALA A 11 32.31 23.88 10.42
CA ALA A 11 31.49 22.89 9.73
C ALA A 11 30.94 21.84 10.71
N LEU A 12 29.68 21.43 10.50
CA LEU A 12 29.03 20.39 11.29
C LEU A 12 29.56 19.00 10.95
N ALA A 13 29.94 18.78 9.69
CA ALA A 13 30.59 17.57 9.21
C ALA A 13 31.39 17.83 7.94
N GLU A 14 32.53 17.15 7.76
CA GLU A 14 33.31 17.18 6.53
C GLU A 14 33.44 15.77 5.93
N GLY A 15 32.97 15.62 4.69
CA GLY A 15 33.12 14.41 3.89
C GLY A 15 34.22 14.53 2.83
N LYS A 16 34.50 13.42 2.15
CA LYS A 16 35.51 13.36 1.06
C LYS A 16 35.20 14.34 -0.09
N THR A 17 33.91 14.55 -0.39
CA THR A 17 33.42 15.33 -1.56
C THR A 17 32.46 16.46 -1.19
N LYS A 18 32.16 16.68 0.09
CA LYS A 18 31.18 17.66 0.56
C LYS A 18 31.50 18.19 1.96
N LEU A 19 30.97 19.35 2.30
CA LEU A 19 31.04 19.99 3.61
C LEU A 19 29.62 20.33 4.06
N ILE A 20 29.28 20.07 5.33
CA ILE A 20 27.98 20.39 5.91
C ILE A 20 28.16 21.60 6.82
N LEU A 21 27.52 22.71 6.47
CA LEU A 21 27.61 23.97 7.18
C LEU A 21 26.29 24.26 7.93
N PRO A 22 26.35 24.87 9.12
CA PRO A 22 25.14 25.29 9.82
C PRO A 22 24.45 26.45 9.07
N THR A 23 23.14 26.56 9.23
CA THR A 23 22.36 27.73 8.77
C THR A 23 21.77 28.47 9.97
N SER A 24 21.08 29.59 9.73
CA SER A 24 20.36 30.32 10.78
C SER A 24 19.17 29.54 11.35
N ASP A 25 18.61 28.58 10.60
CA ASP A 25 17.59 27.65 11.10
C ASP A 25 18.27 26.32 11.49
N PRO A 26 18.27 25.90 12.77
CA PRO A 26 18.92 24.67 13.21
C PRO A 26 18.29 23.39 12.62
N ARG A 27 17.12 23.50 11.98
CA ARG A 27 16.48 22.40 11.24
C ARG A 27 17.03 22.24 9.83
N GLN A 28 17.90 23.15 9.39
CA GLN A 28 18.43 23.18 8.02
C GLN A 28 19.96 23.25 8.03
N VAL A 29 20.55 22.58 7.05
CA VAL A 29 21.99 22.61 6.77
C VAL A 29 22.24 23.10 5.35
N LEU A 30 23.41 23.69 5.15
CA LEU A 30 23.92 24.01 3.81
C LEU A 30 24.91 22.92 3.42
N VAL A 31 24.64 22.22 2.32
CA VAL A 31 25.51 21.20 1.77
C VAL A 31 26.36 21.85 0.67
N LEU A 32 27.67 21.96 0.91
CA LEU A 32 28.63 22.52 -0.03
C LEU A 32 29.42 21.40 -0.72
N SER A 33 29.34 21.31 -2.04
CA SER A 33 30.05 20.33 -2.86
C SER A 33 31.51 20.75 -3.08
N LYS A 34 32.45 19.81 -2.96
CA LYS A 34 33.89 20.05 -3.19
C LYS A 34 34.31 19.57 -4.58
N ASP A 35 35.34 20.21 -5.11
CA ASP A 35 36.02 19.81 -6.36
C ASP A 35 36.86 18.52 -6.24
N SER A 36 36.84 17.87 -5.09
CA SER A 36 37.54 16.61 -4.88
C SER A 36 36.82 15.43 -5.51
N ILE A 37 37.60 14.51 -6.08
CA ILE A 37 37.15 13.19 -6.52
C ILE A 37 38.03 12.12 -5.86
N THR A 38 37.44 10.99 -5.48
CA THR A 38 38.13 9.89 -4.79
C THR A 38 37.68 8.53 -5.32
N ALA A 39 38.57 7.52 -5.35
CA ALA A 39 38.22 6.14 -5.67
C ALA A 39 39.10 5.14 -4.91
N GLY A 40 38.58 3.92 -4.69
CA GLY A 40 39.29 2.82 -4.03
C GLY A 40 39.72 3.17 -2.60
N ASN A 41 38.78 3.59 -1.75
CA ASN A 41 39.03 3.98 -0.35
C ASN A 41 40.11 5.06 -0.17
N GLY A 42 40.27 5.95 -1.17
CA GLY A 42 41.23 7.05 -1.12
C GLY A 42 42.59 6.77 -1.76
N LEU A 43 42.81 5.55 -2.28
CA LEU A 43 44.00 5.19 -3.06
C LEU A 43 44.17 6.06 -4.33
N LYS A 44 43.06 6.55 -4.88
CA LYS A 44 43.04 7.61 -5.89
C LYS A 44 42.28 8.81 -5.33
N ARG A 45 42.88 9.99 -5.40
CA ARG A 45 42.27 11.26 -5.01
C ARG A 45 42.85 12.39 -5.85
N ASP A 46 41.99 13.20 -6.44
CA ASP A 46 42.40 14.38 -7.21
C ASP A 46 41.47 15.57 -6.90
N VAL A 47 41.93 16.77 -7.25
CA VAL A 47 41.09 17.97 -7.31
C VAL A 47 40.88 18.30 -8.78
N ILE A 48 39.60 18.43 -9.17
CA ILE A 48 39.15 18.78 -10.52
C ILE A 48 38.29 20.03 -10.40
N GLU A 49 38.86 21.17 -10.78
CA GLU A 49 38.20 22.48 -10.70
C GLU A 49 36.85 22.46 -11.44
N GLY A 50 35.80 22.92 -10.76
CA GLY A 50 34.44 22.98 -11.29
C GLY A 50 33.61 21.69 -11.14
N LYS A 51 34.19 20.59 -10.66
CA LYS A 51 33.47 19.34 -10.39
C LYS A 51 32.40 19.50 -9.31
N GLY A 52 32.67 20.26 -8.25
CA GLY A 52 31.74 20.53 -7.15
C GLY A 52 30.47 21.21 -7.64
N ARG A 53 30.60 22.22 -8.52
CA ARG A 53 29.48 22.88 -9.18
C ARG A 53 28.63 21.90 -10.00
N LEU A 54 29.25 21.04 -10.81
CA LEU A 54 28.54 20.08 -11.66
C LEU A 54 27.85 18.98 -10.85
N SER A 55 28.49 18.53 -9.76
CA SER A 55 27.87 17.63 -8.77
C SER A 55 26.63 18.27 -8.17
N ASN A 56 26.73 19.52 -7.71
CA ASN A 56 25.62 20.27 -7.13
C ASN A 56 24.47 20.47 -8.13
N GLU A 57 24.76 20.87 -9.38
CA GLU A 57 23.76 21.01 -10.44
C GLU A 57 23.03 19.69 -10.70
N THR A 58 23.76 18.57 -10.77
CA THR A 58 23.18 17.23 -10.95
C THR A 58 22.29 16.86 -9.76
N THR A 59 22.78 17.02 -8.53
CA THR A 59 22.05 16.68 -7.30
C THR A 59 20.78 17.51 -7.13
N CYS A 60 20.85 18.83 -7.33
CA CYS A 60 19.68 19.70 -7.28
C CYS A 60 18.64 19.26 -8.32
N GLY A 61 19.11 18.90 -9.51
CA GLY A 61 18.22 18.45 -10.57
C GLY A 61 17.52 17.13 -10.30
N VAL A 62 18.28 16.16 -9.80
CA VAL A 62 17.76 14.85 -9.41
C VAL A 62 16.77 14.97 -8.25
N PHE A 63 17.12 15.68 -7.17
CA PHE A 63 16.20 15.82 -6.05
C PHE A 63 14.93 16.57 -6.41
N ARG A 64 15.01 17.59 -7.26
CA ARG A 64 13.82 18.28 -7.78
C ARG A 64 12.92 17.34 -8.58
N LEU A 65 13.49 16.52 -9.45
CA LEU A 65 12.75 15.50 -10.20
C LEU A 65 12.07 14.49 -9.26
N LEU A 66 12.77 14.01 -8.23
CA LEU A 66 12.24 13.05 -7.27
C LEU A 66 11.12 13.67 -6.41
N GLN A 67 11.26 14.93 -5.98
CA GLN A 67 10.21 15.65 -5.25
C GLN A 67 8.97 15.90 -6.11
N LEU A 68 9.14 16.31 -7.37
CA LEU A 68 8.03 16.44 -8.33
C LEU A 68 7.31 15.11 -8.59
N SER A 69 7.96 13.99 -8.28
CA SER A 69 7.40 12.64 -8.38
C SER A 69 6.87 12.10 -7.03
N GLY A 70 6.77 12.95 -6.01
CA GLY A 70 6.20 12.61 -4.71
C GLY A 70 7.11 11.81 -3.78
N LEU A 71 8.44 11.84 -3.95
CA LEU A 71 9.35 11.20 -3.00
C LEU A 71 9.80 12.17 -1.90
N PRO A 72 9.83 11.71 -0.63
CA PRO A 72 10.38 12.49 0.45
C PRO A 72 11.91 12.56 0.33
N THR A 73 12.45 13.77 0.28
CA THR A 73 13.90 14.03 0.25
C THR A 73 14.24 15.14 1.23
N HIS A 74 15.49 15.18 1.70
CA HIS A 74 15.93 16.28 2.57
C HIS A 74 16.14 17.61 1.81
N PHE A 75 16.04 17.63 0.48
CA PHE A 75 16.40 18.77 -0.35
C PHE A 75 15.39 19.92 -0.19
N LEU A 76 15.84 21.15 0.03
CA LEU A 76 14.97 22.33 0.15
C LEU A 76 15.09 23.27 -1.04
N GLY A 77 16.27 23.35 -1.65
CA GLY A 77 16.50 24.19 -2.81
C GLY A 77 17.98 24.47 -3.03
N GLN A 78 18.32 24.84 -4.26
CA GLN A 78 19.67 25.28 -4.60
C GLN A 78 19.93 26.66 -3.98
N GLU A 79 21.08 26.84 -3.33
CA GLU A 79 21.47 28.10 -2.69
C GLU A 79 22.57 28.83 -3.46
N GLY A 80 23.49 28.06 -4.06
CA GLY A 80 24.65 28.57 -4.77
C GLY A 80 25.05 27.66 -5.94
N PRO A 81 26.10 28.03 -6.69
CA PRO A 81 26.58 27.21 -7.81
C PRO A 81 27.06 25.83 -7.34
N ASP A 82 27.64 25.74 -6.15
CA ASP A 82 28.21 24.55 -5.53
C ASP A 82 27.53 24.15 -4.21
N SER A 83 26.43 24.80 -3.83
CA SER A 83 25.71 24.50 -2.59
C SER A 83 24.18 24.43 -2.72
N PHE A 84 23.56 23.64 -1.85
CA PHE A 84 22.10 23.58 -1.70
C PHE A 84 21.69 23.50 -0.22
N ARG A 85 20.49 24.00 0.09
CA ARG A 85 19.87 23.88 1.41
C ARG A 85 19.17 22.53 1.55
N ALA A 86 19.33 21.91 2.71
CA ALA A 86 18.70 20.64 3.05
C ALA A 86 18.17 20.62 4.50
N LEU A 87 17.22 19.75 4.80
CA LEU A 87 16.83 19.41 6.16
C LEU A 87 18.00 18.76 6.89
N SER A 88 18.20 19.15 8.15
CA SER A 88 19.14 18.50 9.04
C SER A 88 18.60 17.13 9.43
N CYS A 89 19.33 16.07 9.05
CA CYS A 89 18.94 14.69 9.32
C CYS A 89 20.03 13.94 10.10
N ARG A 90 19.61 12.97 10.92
CA ARG A 90 20.51 11.92 11.42
C ARG A 90 20.64 10.84 10.36
N MET A 91 21.81 10.73 9.74
CA MET A 91 22.06 9.76 8.68
C MET A 91 21.97 8.31 9.20
N VAL A 92 21.29 7.45 8.45
CA VAL A 92 21.33 6.00 8.66
C VAL A 92 22.67 5.51 8.11
N PRO A 93 23.47 4.74 8.85
CA PRO A 93 24.86 4.50 8.48
C PRO A 93 25.01 3.38 7.43
N VAL A 94 24.14 3.33 6.42
CA VAL A 94 24.18 2.35 5.33
C VAL A 94 24.06 3.03 3.99
N GLU A 95 24.65 2.40 2.97
CA GLU A 95 24.41 2.76 1.58
C GLU A 95 23.47 1.71 0.98
N VAL A 96 22.42 2.18 0.31
CA VAL A 96 21.42 1.32 -0.34
C VAL A 96 21.71 1.31 -1.83
N ILE A 97 22.04 0.13 -2.36
CA ILE A 97 22.40 -0.07 -3.75
C ILE A 97 21.23 -0.73 -4.47
N VAL A 98 20.78 -0.16 -5.59
CA VAL A 98 19.73 -0.76 -6.43
C VAL A 98 20.29 -1.05 -7.82
N ARG A 99 20.07 -2.27 -8.32
CA ARG A 99 20.65 -2.76 -9.58
C ARG A 99 19.59 -3.24 -10.57
N ARG A 100 19.72 -2.79 -11.81
CA ARG A 100 19.01 -3.30 -12.99
C ARG A 100 19.85 -4.30 -13.77
N LEU A 101 21.16 -4.07 -13.92
CA LEU A 101 22.04 -4.99 -14.63
C LEU A 101 23.16 -5.51 -13.73
N ALA A 102 23.55 -6.76 -13.94
CA ALA A 102 24.70 -7.36 -13.26
C ALA A 102 26.01 -6.70 -13.74
N THR A 103 26.70 -5.98 -12.86
CA THR A 103 28.00 -5.35 -13.15
C THR A 103 28.80 -5.10 -11.87
N GLY A 104 30.08 -4.75 -12.00
CA GLY A 104 30.88 -4.23 -10.91
C GLY A 104 31.07 -5.24 -9.76
N SER A 105 30.83 -4.80 -8.52
CA SER A 105 30.98 -5.65 -7.33
C SER A 105 29.99 -6.82 -7.29
N PHE A 106 28.81 -6.68 -7.92
CA PHE A 106 27.78 -7.72 -7.93
C PHE A 106 28.28 -9.02 -8.55
N LEU A 107 29.05 -8.94 -9.64
CA LEU A 107 29.61 -10.12 -10.31
C LEU A 107 30.66 -10.86 -9.47
N LYS A 108 31.28 -10.18 -8.49
CA LYS A 108 32.24 -10.81 -7.58
C LYS A 108 31.55 -11.68 -6.54
N THR A 109 30.37 -11.24 -6.07
CA THR A 109 29.58 -11.96 -5.06
C THR A 109 28.59 -12.93 -5.68
N HIS A 110 28.25 -12.77 -6.96
CA HIS A 110 27.30 -13.60 -7.69
C HIS A 110 27.89 -14.09 -9.04
N PRO A 111 28.86 -15.03 -9.02
CA PRO A 111 29.59 -15.48 -10.21
C PRO A 111 28.71 -16.22 -11.24
N GLN A 112 27.47 -16.59 -10.87
CA GLN A 112 26.50 -17.21 -11.78
C GLN A 112 25.94 -16.25 -12.83
N TYR A 113 26.03 -14.93 -12.61
CA TYR A 113 25.59 -13.92 -13.58
C TYR A 113 26.72 -13.47 -14.48
N LYS A 114 26.35 -13.07 -15.69
CA LYS A 114 27.24 -12.45 -16.67
C LYS A 114 27.06 -10.94 -16.66
N GLU A 115 28.12 -10.24 -17.06
CA GLU A 115 28.10 -8.79 -17.21
C GLU A 115 26.98 -8.36 -18.18
N GLY A 116 26.07 -7.50 -17.69
CA GLY A 116 24.94 -7.01 -18.46
C GLY A 116 23.64 -7.81 -18.31
N ASP A 117 23.66 -8.94 -17.57
CA ASP A 117 22.43 -9.70 -17.29
C ASP A 117 21.40 -8.81 -16.59
N VAL A 118 20.14 -8.87 -17.05
CA VAL A 118 19.05 -8.10 -16.46
C VAL A 118 18.59 -8.75 -15.16
N LEU A 119 18.57 -7.96 -14.10
CA LEU A 119 18.10 -8.35 -12.78
C LEU A 119 16.62 -7.99 -12.65
N PHE A 120 15.78 -9.01 -12.59
CA PHE A 120 14.33 -8.88 -12.40
C PHE A 120 13.83 -9.87 -11.32
N PRO A 121 13.21 -9.38 -10.22
CA PRO A 121 12.98 -7.97 -9.87
C PRO A 121 14.29 -7.19 -9.61
N LEU A 122 14.20 -5.87 -9.44
CA LEU A 122 15.36 -5.04 -9.07
C LEU A 122 16.02 -5.60 -7.79
N VAL A 123 17.32 -5.83 -7.86
CA VAL A 123 18.12 -6.24 -6.70
C VAL A 123 18.39 -5.00 -5.85
N VAL A 124 18.16 -5.12 -4.54
CA VAL A 124 18.49 -4.11 -3.54
C VAL A 124 19.48 -4.74 -2.56
N GLU A 125 20.65 -4.13 -2.40
CA GLU A 125 21.71 -4.57 -1.50
C GLU A 125 22.06 -3.43 -0.54
N PHE A 126 22.59 -3.78 0.64
CA PHE A 126 23.04 -2.83 1.64
C PHE A 126 24.53 -2.97 1.89
N THR A 127 25.23 -1.84 2.00
CA THR A 127 26.60 -1.81 2.51
C THR A 127 26.66 -0.98 3.77
N MET A 128 27.32 -1.52 4.79
CA MET A 128 27.53 -0.82 6.05
C MET A 128 28.63 0.23 5.87
N LYS A 129 28.41 1.48 6.25
CA LYS A 129 29.49 2.49 6.16
C LYS A 129 30.59 2.20 7.17
N SER A 130 31.75 1.78 6.68
CA SER A 130 32.95 1.52 7.47
C SER A 130 34.19 1.62 6.60
N ASP A 131 34.93 2.73 6.75
CA ASP A 131 36.20 2.95 6.05
C ASP A 131 37.25 1.87 6.43
N GLU A 132 37.20 1.34 7.66
CA GLU A 132 38.11 0.29 8.15
C GLU A 132 37.85 -1.08 7.50
N GLN A 133 36.57 -1.41 7.27
CA GLN A 133 36.15 -2.71 6.73
C GLN A 133 35.86 -2.68 5.22
N GLY A 134 36.01 -1.51 4.59
CA GLY A 134 35.81 -1.34 3.15
C GLY A 134 34.36 -1.45 2.71
N ASP A 135 33.46 -0.91 3.52
CA ASP A 135 32.00 -0.88 3.31
C ASP A 135 31.39 -2.28 3.02
N PRO A 136 31.41 -3.22 3.99
CA PRO A 136 30.99 -4.60 3.76
C PRO A 136 29.51 -4.69 3.40
N LEU A 137 29.17 -5.64 2.54
CA LEU A 137 27.78 -6.03 2.29
C LEU A 137 27.18 -6.61 3.57
N ILE A 138 25.97 -6.16 3.90
CA ILE A 138 25.22 -6.67 5.05
C ILE A 138 23.82 -7.11 4.62
N THR A 139 23.27 -8.11 5.31
CA THR A 139 21.89 -8.56 5.08
C THR A 139 20.87 -7.71 5.86
N GLU A 140 19.60 -7.87 5.51
CA GLU A 140 18.50 -7.21 6.22
C GLU A 140 18.42 -7.68 7.68
N GLU A 141 18.66 -8.97 7.91
CA GLU A 141 18.74 -9.55 9.25
C GLU A 141 19.90 -8.96 10.05
N GLU A 142 21.08 -8.76 9.42
CA GLU A 142 22.23 -8.13 10.08
C GLU A 142 21.97 -6.66 10.39
N MET A 143 21.27 -5.92 9.53
CA MET A 143 20.86 -4.55 9.82
C MET A 143 19.97 -4.46 11.06
N VAL A 144 19.01 -5.38 11.18
CA VAL A 144 18.10 -5.43 12.33
C VAL A 144 18.82 -5.91 13.59
N ALA A 145 19.62 -6.97 13.47
CA ALA A 145 20.38 -7.54 14.59
C ALA A 145 21.40 -6.54 15.17
N ASN A 146 22.03 -5.73 14.32
CA ASN A 146 23.00 -4.71 14.73
C ASN A 146 22.35 -3.38 15.15
N GLY A 147 21.02 -3.29 15.17
CA GLY A 147 20.28 -2.08 15.59
C GLY A 147 20.41 -0.90 14.63
N VAL A 148 20.78 -1.13 13.36
CA VAL A 148 20.91 -0.09 12.34
C VAL A 148 19.55 0.47 11.95
N ALA A 149 18.57 -0.41 11.75
CA ALA A 149 17.18 -0.09 11.45
C ALA A 149 16.27 -1.27 11.83
N ASP A 150 15.01 -1.01 12.20
CA ASP A 150 14.00 -2.06 12.33
C ASP A 150 13.51 -2.55 10.96
N TRP A 151 12.77 -3.67 10.93
CA TRP A 151 12.24 -4.27 9.70
C TRP A 151 11.37 -3.30 8.89
N ALA A 152 10.53 -2.50 9.55
CA ALA A 152 9.66 -1.54 8.86
C ALA A 152 10.48 -0.48 8.13
N ARG A 153 11.54 0.02 8.77
CA ARG A 153 12.45 1.02 8.21
C ARG A 153 13.34 0.41 7.12
N VAL A 154 13.77 -0.85 7.25
CA VAL A 154 14.47 -1.58 6.17
C VAL A 154 13.58 -1.69 4.93
N GLU A 155 12.33 -2.13 5.09
CA GLU A 155 11.37 -2.22 3.97
C GLU A 155 11.05 -0.84 3.37
N THR A 156 10.92 0.18 4.22
CA THR A 156 10.72 1.56 3.75
C THR A 156 11.91 2.06 2.93
N MET A 157 13.15 1.81 3.36
CA MET A 157 14.36 2.14 2.60
C MET A 157 14.39 1.40 1.26
N LYS A 158 14.06 0.10 1.24
CA LYS A 158 13.98 -0.70 -0.01
C LYS A 158 12.95 -0.12 -0.97
N SER A 159 11.76 0.18 -0.46
CA SER A 159 10.66 0.75 -1.24
C SER A 159 11.03 2.12 -1.82
N LEU A 160 11.52 3.05 -1.00
CA LEU A 160 11.92 4.39 -1.44
C LEU A 160 13.10 4.33 -2.42
N ALA A 161 14.11 3.49 -2.17
CA ALA A 161 15.24 3.34 -3.08
C ALA A 161 14.83 2.75 -4.43
N ARG A 162 13.94 1.74 -4.46
CA ARG A 162 13.37 1.19 -5.69
C ARG A 162 12.57 2.24 -6.47
N ARG A 163 11.70 3.00 -5.79
CA ARG A 163 10.91 4.07 -6.41
C ARG A 163 11.83 5.15 -7.01
N ALA A 164 12.82 5.60 -6.26
CA ALA A 164 13.81 6.56 -6.74
C ALA A 164 14.57 6.02 -7.97
N PHE A 165 15.00 4.76 -7.92
CA PHE A 165 15.65 4.11 -9.06
C PHE A 165 14.75 4.08 -10.30
N LEU A 166 13.50 3.64 -10.17
CA LEU A 166 12.57 3.52 -11.30
C LEU A 166 12.23 4.88 -11.93
N ILE A 167 12.08 5.93 -11.12
CA ILE A 167 11.86 7.29 -11.61
C ILE A 167 13.06 7.77 -12.42
N LEU A 168 14.27 7.59 -11.88
CA LEU A 168 15.50 7.99 -12.57
C LEU A 168 15.77 7.13 -13.80
N GLU A 169 15.51 5.82 -13.75
CA GLU A 169 15.60 4.89 -14.88
C GLU A 169 14.68 5.37 -16.02
N LYS A 170 13.42 5.68 -15.70
CA LYS A 170 12.45 6.20 -16.68
C LYS A 170 12.86 7.56 -17.24
N ALA A 171 13.40 8.45 -16.40
CA ALA A 171 13.85 9.77 -16.82
C ALA A 171 15.05 9.66 -17.77
N TRP A 172 16.12 8.97 -17.37
CA TRP A 172 17.31 8.77 -18.18
C TRP A 172 17.04 8.04 -19.49
N LYS A 173 16.07 7.10 -19.51
CA LYS A 173 15.64 6.42 -20.74
C LYS A 173 15.11 7.39 -21.80
N ARG A 174 14.53 8.54 -21.43
CA ARG A 174 14.09 9.58 -22.39
C ARG A 174 15.24 10.22 -23.16
N LEU A 175 16.44 10.22 -22.57
CA LEU A 175 17.67 10.68 -23.19
C LEU A 175 18.48 9.54 -23.83
N ASN A 176 17.84 8.36 -24.00
CA ASN A 176 18.47 7.12 -24.45
C ASN A 176 19.66 6.69 -23.58
N VAL A 177 19.55 6.88 -22.26
CA VAL A 177 20.57 6.48 -21.28
C VAL A 177 20.00 5.38 -20.40
N THR A 178 20.75 4.29 -20.27
CA THR A 178 20.43 3.22 -19.34
C THR A 178 21.01 3.55 -17.97
N LEU A 179 20.15 3.68 -16.96
CA LEU A 179 20.55 3.66 -15.56
C LEU A 179 20.76 2.20 -15.15
N VAL A 180 22.00 1.86 -14.80
CA VAL A 180 22.42 0.47 -14.62
C VAL A 180 22.27 0.03 -13.17
N ASP A 181 22.81 0.84 -12.27
CA ASP A 181 22.65 0.77 -10.84
C ASP A 181 22.84 2.16 -10.24
N PHE A 182 22.40 2.34 -9.00
CA PHE A 182 22.75 3.51 -8.21
C PHE A 182 22.90 3.17 -6.74
N LYS A 183 23.41 4.13 -5.98
CA LYS A 183 23.64 4.08 -4.56
C LYS A 183 23.09 5.34 -3.92
N VAL A 184 22.28 5.17 -2.89
CA VAL A 184 21.65 6.26 -2.16
C VAL A 184 21.79 6.07 -0.66
N GLU A 185 21.58 7.15 0.09
CA GLU A 185 21.61 7.16 1.54
C GLU A 185 20.30 7.75 2.09
N PHE A 186 19.98 7.40 3.33
CA PHE A 186 18.79 7.87 4.01
C PHE A 186 19.15 8.60 5.28
N GLY A 187 18.31 9.58 5.63
CA GLY A 187 18.40 10.32 6.88
C GLY A 187 17.05 10.32 7.59
N VAL A 188 17.09 10.37 8.92
CA VAL A 188 15.90 10.59 9.74
C VAL A 188 15.85 12.07 10.09
N SER A 189 14.77 12.75 9.68
CA SER A 189 14.52 14.16 9.98
C SER A 189 14.31 14.37 11.49
N GLN A 190 14.31 15.63 11.96
CA GLN A 190 13.95 15.93 13.36
C GLN A 190 12.51 15.53 13.71
N ALA A 191 11.61 15.46 12.72
CA ALA A 191 10.23 15.00 12.90
C ALA A 191 10.10 13.47 12.94
N GLY A 192 11.19 12.73 12.72
CA GLY A 192 11.21 11.27 12.70
C GLY A 192 11.01 10.65 11.31
N ASP A 193 10.82 11.47 10.28
CA ASP A 193 10.59 10.99 8.91
C ASP A 193 11.86 10.43 8.27
N LEU A 194 11.74 9.27 7.64
CA LEU A 194 12.79 8.70 6.80
C LEU A 194 12.76 9.36 5.42
N VAL A 195 13.81 10.08 5.06
CA VAL A 195 13.92 10.81 3.79
C VAL A 195 15.15 10.38 3.00
N LEU A 196 15.06 10.44 1.67
CA LEU A 196 16.24 10.30 0.82
C LEU A 196 17.17 11.49 1.09
N ALA A 197 18.43 11.19 1.43
CA ALA A 197 19.38 12.16 1.92
C ALA A 197 20.72 12.03 1.18
N ASP A 198 21.69 12.83 1.62
CA ASP A 198 22.99 13.00 1.00
C ASP A 198 22.92 13.63 -0.40
N VAL A 199 23.70 13.12 -1.36
CA VAL A 199 23.83 13.65 -2.71
C VAL A 199 23.62 12.52 -3.71
N ILE A 200 22.92 12.82 -4.79
CA ILE A 200 22.82 11.93 -5.94
C ILE A 200 23.45 12.67 -7.11
N ASP A 201 24.72 12.35 -7.36
CA ASP A 201 25.51 12.95 -8.44
C ASP A 201 26.13 11.86 -9.32
N ASN A 202 27.09 12.25 -10.16
CA ASN A 202 27.73 11.33 -11.07
C ASN A 202 28.67 10.30 -10.40
N ASP A 203 28.85 10.38 -9.07
CA ASP A 203 29.51 9.37 -8.25
C ASP A 203 28.54 8.25 -7.82
N SER A 204 27.24 8.56 -7.78
CA SER A 204 26.20 7.75 -7.14
C SER A 204 25.64 6.64 -8.04
N TRP A 205 25.91 6.64 -9.34
CA TRP A 205 25.30 5.69 -10.28
C TRP A 205 26.24 5.18 -11.36
N ARG A 206 25.73 4.27 -12.20
CA ARG A 206 26.28 3.92 -13.50
C ARG A 206 25.32 4.29 -14.63
N LEU A 207 25.82 5.07 -15.59
CA LEU A 207 25.03 5.56 -16.73
C LEU A 207 25.67 5.12 -18.04
N TRP A 208 24.94 4.32 -18.82
CA TRP A 208 25.39 3.81 -20.12
C TRP A 208 24.53 4.42 -21.25
N PRO A 209 25.06 5.41 -21.99
CA PRO A 209 24.43 5.91 -23.20
C PRO A 209 24.15 4.77 -24.19
N ASN A 210 22.95 4.74 -24.75
CA ASN A 210 22.44 3.69 -25.63
C ASN A 210 22.49 2.27 -25.03
N GLY A 211 22.62 2.14 -23.71
CA GLY A 211 22.84 0.86 -23.04
C GLY A 211 24.25 0.28 -23.23
N GLU A 212 25.18 1.04 -23.80
CA GLU A 212 26.53 0.56 -24.12
C GLU A 212 27.53 0.92 -23.01
N LYS A 213 28.01 -0.09 -22.28
CA LYS A 213 29.02 0.07 -21.20
C LYS A 213 30.26 0.84 -21.64
N ARG A 214 30.74 0.66 -22.86
CA ARG A 214 31.93 1.36 -23.39
C ARG A 214 31.75 2.88 -23.48
N LEU A 215 30.51 3.37 -23.47
CA LEU A 215 30.16 4.79 -23.54
C LEU A 215 29.89 5.40 -22.16
N MET A 216 30.16 4.68 -21.08
CA MET A 216 29.83 5.09 -19.70
C MET A 216 30.25 6.53 -19.39
N LYS A 217 29.37 7.26 -18.70
CA LYS A 217 29.56 8.67 -18.36
C LYS A 217 29.74 8.94 -16.87
N ASP A 218 29.66 7.90 -16.05
CA ASP A 218 29.78 8.00 -14.60
C ASP A 218 31.23 7.86 -14.10
N LYS A 219 31.39 7.99 -12.78
CA LYS A 219 32.67 7.90 -12.07
C LYS A 219 33.45 6.60 -12.31
N GLN A 220 32.83 5.53 -12.82
CA GLN A 220 33.55 4.32 -13.22
C GLN A 220 34.65 4.61 -14.25
N VAL A 221 34.53 5.65 -15.07
CA VAL A 221 35.60 6.12 -15.98
C VAL A 221 36.87 6.48 -15.20
N TYR A 222 36.76 7.32 -14.17
CA TYR A 222 37.89 7.70 -13.31
C TYR A 222 38.46 6.49 -12.55
N ARG A 223 37.59 5.58 -12.07
CA ARG A 223 38.03 4.33 -11.41
C ARG A 223 38.94 3.50 -12.33
N ASN A 224 38.59 3.40 -13.61
CA ASN A 224 39.28 2.59 -14.61
C ASN A 224 40.57 3.24 -15.16
N MET A 225 40.73 4.56 -15.03
CA MET A 225 41.92 5.27 -15.55
C MET A 225 43.20 4.79 -14.85
N PRO A 226 44.29 4.55 -15.60
CA PRO A 226 45.61 4.28 -15.02
C PRO A 226 46.18 5.60 -14.47
N ILE A 227 45.96 5.84 -13.18
CA ILE A 227 46.49 6.99 -12.44
C ILE A 227 47.53 6.45 -11.46
N PRO A 228 48.80 6.92 -11.50
CA PRO A 228 49.87 6.29 -10.72
C PRO A 228 49.77 6.49 -9.21
N GLY A 229 49.05 7.52 -8.75
CA GLY A 229 48.84 7.79 -7.33
C GLY A 229 47.95 9.02 -7.07
N PRO A 230 47.67 9.34 -5.79
CA PRO A 230 46.88 10.51 -5.43
C PRO A 230 47.47 11.83 -5.97
N GLY A 231 46.65 12.64 -6.60
CA GLY A 231 47.00 13.95 -7.15
C GLY A 231 47.73 13.89 -8.50
N GLN A 232 47.89 12.69 -9.08
CA GLN A 232 48.70 12.47 -10.28
C GLN A 232 47.86 12.24 -11.55
N ALA A 233 46.55 12.53 -11.55
CA ALA A 233 45.79 12.51 -12.79
C ALA A 233 46.28 13.61 -13.75
N THR A 234 46.52 13.27 -15.02
CA THR A 234 46.96 14.24 -16.02
C THR A 234 45.87 15.27 -16.33
N ALA A 235 46.24 16.41 -16.92
CA ALA A 235 45.27 17.43 -17.33
C ALA A 235 44.21 16.87 -18.30
N GLU A 236 44.62 15.99 -19.20
CA GLU A 236 43.73 15.30 -20.14
C GLU A 236 42.76 14.35 -19.42
N GLN A 237 43.26 13.52 -18.49
CA GLN A 237 42.41 12.63 -17.68
C GLN A 237 41.38 13.42 -16.86
N LYS A 238 41.79 14.52 -16.22
CA LYS A 238 40.89 15.41 -15.48
C LYS A 238 39.84 16.04 -16.40
N ARG A 239 40.22 16.45 -17.61
CA ARG A 239 39.31 17.01 -18.63
C ARG A 239 38.23 15.99 -19.01
N VAL A 240 38.61 14.75 -19.33
CA VAL A 240 37.64 13.69 -19.68
C VAL A 240 36.62 13.46 -18.57
N VAL A 241 37.05 13.43 -17.30
CA VAL A 241 36.14 13.29 -16.16
C VAL A 241 35.21 14.50 -16.07
N LEU A 242 35.75 15.72 -16.16
CA LEU A 242 34.96 16.94 -16.08
C LEU A 242 33.91 17.03 -17.20
N ASP A 243 34.28 16.69 -18.43
CA ASP A 243 33.39 16.70 -19.59
C ASP A 243 32.24 15.69 -19.41
N ASN A 244 32.51 14.54 -18.80
CA ASN A 244 31.48 13.56 -18.46
C ASN A 244 30.52 14.08 -17.37
N TYR A 245 31.02 14.77 -16.34
CA TYR A 245 30.16 15.40 -15.31
C TYR A 245 29.32 16.51 -15.92
N ALA A 246 29.88 17.31 -16.84
CA ALA A 246 29.16 18.37 -17.54
C ALA A 246 28.04 17.80 -18.41
N TRP A 247 28.32 16.69 -19.12
CA TRP A 247 27.33 15.98 -19.92
C TRP A 247 26.16 15.45 -19.07
N VAL A 248 26.45 14.92 -17.88
CA VAL A 248 25.44 14.40 -16.96
C VAL A 248 24.63 15.53 -16.32
N ALA A 249 25.28 16.63 -15.91
CA ALA A 249 24.58 17.81 -15.38
C ALA A 249 23.62 18.42 -16.42
N GLU A 250 24.07 18.54 -17.68
CA GLU A 250 23.22 18.95 -18.80
C GLU A 250 22.03 17.99 -19.01
N GLY A 251 22.27 16.68 -18.92
CA GLY A 251 21.22 15.66 -18.99
C GLY A 251 20.18 15.83 -17.87
N ALA A 252 20.62 15.99 -16.62
CA ALA A 252 19.74 16.23 -15.48
C ALA A 252 18.91 17.50 -15.66
N ARG A 253 19.51 18.60 -16.15
CA ARG A 253 18.82 19.85 -16.47
C ARG A 253 17.76 19.65 -17.56
N LYS A 254 18.09 18.98 -18.67
CA LYS A 254 17.12 18.66 -19.74
C LYS A 254 15.91 17.87 -19.25
N LEU A 255 16.11 16.96 -18.29
CA LEU A 255 15.02 16.19 -17.69
C LEU A 255 14.06 17.10 -16.92
N ILE A 256 14.59 18.02 -16.12
CA ILE A 256 13.78 19.03 -15.40
C ILE A 256 13.10 19.97 -16.39
N ASP A 257 13.83 20.48 -17.39
CA ASP A 257 13.29 21.39 -18.38
C ASP A 257 12.18 20.72 -19.20
N SER A 258 12.27 19.41 -19.47
CA SER A 258 11.19 18.67 -20.14
C SER A 258 9.92 18.55 -19.27
N ILE A 259 10.06 18.64 -17.95
CA ILE A 259 8.95 18.62 -16.99
C ILE A 259 8.45 20.05 -16.74
N ALA A 260 9.34 21.05 -16.70
CA ALA A 260 9.02 22.46 -16.52
C ALA A 260 8.51 23.13 -17.81
N SER A 261 8.85 22.63 -19.01
CA SER A 261 8.29 23.09 -20.30
C SER A 261 6.91 22.49 -20.59
N ALA A 262 6.45 21.55 -19.76
CA ALA A 262 5.05 21.17 -19.67
C ALA A 262 4.23 22.18 -18.84
N GLN A 263 4.63 23.46 -18.81
CA GLN A 263 3.83 24.55 -18.25
C GLN A 263 2.64 24.86 -19.17
N PRO A 264 1.42 25.00 -18.64
CA PRO A 264 0.22 25.22 -19.43
C PRO A 264 0.26 26.59 -20.13
N LYS A 265 -0.19 26.61 -21.39
CA LYS A 265 -0.45 27.83 -22.17
C LYS A 265 -1.29 28.81 -21.34
N SER A 266 -0.96 30.09 -21.41
CA SER A 266 -1.46 31.24 -20.63
C SER A 266 -2.95 31.60 -20.79
N GLY A 267 -3.85 30.61 -20.88
CA GLY A 267 -5.30 30.79 -20.91
C GLY A 267 -5.98 30.17 -19.68
N PRO A 268 -7.24 30.52 -19.39
CA PRO A 268 -7.99 29.89 -18.32
C PRO A 268 -8.14 28.38 -18.58
N LEU A 269 -8.01 27.57 -17.52
CA LEU A 269 -8.20 26.12 -17.55
C LEU A 269 -9.62 25.73 -17.09
N VAL A 270 -10.22 26.53 -16.21
CA VAL A 270 -11.56 26.29 -15.68
C VAL A 270 -12.51 27.42 -16.08
N GLY A 271 -13.67 27.06 -16.64
CA GLY A 271 -14.74 28.03 -16.91
C GLY A 271 -15.78 28.02 -15.79
N VAL A 272 -16.03 29.13 -15.12
CA VAL A 272 -17.06 29.27 -14.09
C VAL A 272 -18.23 30.07 -14.64
N ILE A 273 -19.37 29.41 -14.87
CA ILE A 273 -20.57 30.03 -15.42
C ILE A 273 -21.74 29.99 -14.44
N MET A 274 -22.59 31.01 -14.51
CA MET A 274 -23.77 31.10 -13.64
C MET A 274 -24.95 31.76 -14.35
N GLY A 275 -26.17 31.38 -13.95
CA GLY A 275 -27.41 31.80 -14.61
C GLY A 275 -27.77 33.28 -14.40
N SER A 276 -27.29 33.89 -13.32
CA SER A 276 -27.64 35.23 -12.87
C SER A 276 -26.58 35.86 -11.97
N GLN A 277 -26.64 37.18 -11.77
CA GLN A 277 -25.75 37.88 -10.83
C GLN A 277 -25.99 37.42 -9.37
N SER A 278 -27.21 37.06 -8.99
CA SER A 278 -27.51 36.58 -7.63
C SER A 278 -26.83 35.25 -7.30
N ASP A 279 -26.52 34.43 -8.30
CA ASP A 279 -25.79 33.16 -8.10
C ASP A 279 -24.31 33.39 -7.71
N TRP A 280 -23.77 34.60 -7.93
CA TRP A 280 -22.38 34.93 -7.64
C TRP A 280 -22.01 34.76 -6.16
N ALA A 281 -22.94 35.04 -5.25
CA ALA A 281 -22.70 34.91 -3.81
C ALA A 281 -22.25 33.50 -3.42
N THR A 282 -22.79 32.47 -4.09
CA THR A 282 -22.36 31.08 -3.94
C THR A 282 -21.17 30.75 -4.84
N MET A 283 -21.19 31.16 -6.10
CA MET A 283 -20.18 30.75 -7.09
C MET A 283 -18.79 31.36 -6.85
N GLN A 284 -18.70 32.48 -6.13
CA GLN A 284 -17.40 33.07 -5.74
C GLN A 284 -16.57 32.14 -4.82
N HIS A 285 -17.21 31.20 -4.11
CA HIS A 285 -16.50 30.19 -3.32
C HIS A 285 -15.74 29.20 -4.19
N ALA A 286 -16.21 28.94 -5.43
CA ALA A 286 -15.46 28.16 -6.39
C ALA A 286 -14.22 28.95 -6.86
N THR A 287 -14.40 30.23 -7.20
CA THR A 287 -13.30 31.05 -7.74
C THR A 287 -12.22 31.34 -6.71
N GLY A 288 -12.60 31.64 -5.47
CA GLY A 288 -11.63 31.87 -4.39
C GLY A 288 -10.77 30.63 -4.11
N LEU A 289 -11.34 29.43 -4.25
CA LEU A 289 -10.59 28.20 -4.06
C LEU A 289 -9.72 27.83 -5.27
N LEU A 290 -10.18 28.12 -6.50
CA LEU A 290 -9.33 28.02 -7.70
C LEU A 290 -8.12 28.97 -7.59
N GLU A 291 -8.31 30.17 -7.04
CA GLU A 291 -7.24 31.12 -6.71
C GLU A 291 -6.25 30.56 -5.69
N GLU A 292 -6.73 30.00 -4.56
CA GLU A 292 -5.85 29.38 -3.54
C GLU A 292 -5.03 28.22 -4.14
N LEU A 293 -5.60 27.47 -5.06
CA LEU A 293 -4.95 26.34 -5.73
C LEU A 293 -4.10 26.73 -6.95
N GLY A 294 -4.02 28.03 -7.30
CA GLY A 294 -3.26 28.50 -8.45
C GLY A 294 -3.84 28.08 -9.83
N VAL A 295 -5.12 27.72 -9.89
CA VAL A 295 -5.77 27.28 -11.13
C VAL A 295 -6.36 28.47 -11.88
N ALA A 296 -5.83 28.75 -13.07
CA ALA A 296 -6.35 29.82 -13.92
C ALA A 296 -7.81 29.56 -14.35
N TYR A 297 -8.69 30.55 -14.20
CA TYR A 297 -10.11 30.40 -14.51
C TYR A 297 -10.70 31.65 -15.19
N GLU A 298 -11.89 31.50 -15.77
CA GLU A 298 -12.71 32.62 -16.26
C GLU A 298 -14.12 32.58 -15.63
N THR A 299 -14.76 33.74 -15.49
CA THR A 299 -16.14 33.85 -14.97
C THR A 299 -17.08 34.50 -15.99
N LYS A 300 -18.29 33.94 -16.18
CA LYS A 300 -19.32 34.50 -17.08
C LYS A 300 -20.73 34.30 -16.54
N ILE A 301 -21.62 35.27 -16.80
CA ILE A 301 -23.06 35.12 -16.60
C ILE A 301 -23.70 34.64 -17.92
N VAL A 302 -24.23 33.42 -17.88
CA VAL A 302 -24.79 32.69 -19.02
C VAL A 302 -26.04 31.95 -18.54
N SER A 303 -27.22 32.36 -19.04
CA SER A 303 -28.50 31.75 -18.67
C SER A 303 -29.00 30.79 -19.76
N ALA A 304 -29.38 29.57 -19.37
CA ALA A 304 -30.01 28.61 -20.28
C ALA A 304 -31.36 29.08 -20.80
N HIS A 305 -32.16 29.76 -19.98
CA HIS A 305 -33.50 30.21 -20.37
C HIS A 305 -33.47 31.59 -21.04
N ARG A 306 -32.65 32.52 -20.54
CA ARG A 306 -32.67 33.92 -20.99
C ARG A 306 -31.65 34.22 -22.10
N THR A 307 -30.56 33.46 -22.18
CA THR A 307 -29.49 33.68 -23.17
C THR A 307 -29.03 32.38 -23.84
N PRO A 308 -29.93 31.55 -24.41
CA PRO A 308 -29.58 30.23 -24.94
C PRO A 308 -28.54 30.27 -26.08
N ALA A 309 -28.58 31.28 -26.94
CA ALA A 309 -27.57 31.45 -28.00
C ALA A 309 -26.16 31.71 -27.44
N ARG A 310 -26.05 32.51 -26.37
CA ARG A 310 -24.79 32.77 -25.66
C ARG A 310 -24.27 31.50 -24.99
N LEU A 311 -25.15 30.73 -24.36
CA LEU A 311 -24.81 29.44 -23.79
C LEU A 311 -24.24 28.49 -24.84
N CYS A 312 -24.93 28.36 -25.97
CA CYS A 312 -24.49 27.51 -27.06
C CYS A 312 -23.11 27.93 -27.59
N ALA A 313 -22.89 29.24 -27.79
CA ALA A 313 -21.60 29.77 -28.24
C ALA A 313 -20.48 29.52 -27.21
N TYR A 314 -20.78 29.70 -25.92
CA TYR A 314 -19.82 29.47 -24.84
C TYR A 314 -19.41 28.00 -24.76
N ALA A 315 -20.38 27.08 -24.68
CA ALA A 315 -20.14 25.66 -24.48
C ALA A 315 -19.41 25.02 -25.67
N ARG A 316 -19.80 25.35 -26.91
CA ARG A 316 -19.17 24.80 -28.13
C ARG A 316 -17.75 25.30 -28.35
N SER A 317 -17.43 26.53 -27.96
CA SER A 317 -16.09 27.09 -28.10
C SER A 317 -15.15 26.75 -26.94
N ALA A 318 -15.68 26.31 -25.79
CA ALA A 318 -14.93 26.10 -24.55
C ALA A 318 -13.62 25.30 -24.72
N LYS A 319 -13.68 24.13 -25.36
CA LYS A 319 -12.50 23.27 -25.60
C LYS A 319 -11.45 23.96 -26.48
N GLN A 320 -11.87 24.69 -27.51
CA GLN A 320 -10.95 25.39 -28.41
C GLN A 320 -10.26 26.57 -27.72
N ARG A 321 -10.90 27.16 -26.71
CA ARG A 321 -10.34 28.24 -25.89
C ARG A 321 -9.36 27.76 -24.82
N GLY A 322 -9.15 26.44 -24.71
CA GLY A 322 -8.19 25.84 -23.78
C GLY A 322 -8.79 25.36 -22.45
N LEU A 323 -10.10 25.57 -22.22
CA LEU A 323 -10.76 25.07 -21.02
C LEU A 323 -10.69 23.55 -20.95
N LYS A 324 -10.54 23.04 -19.73
CA LYS A 324 -10.48 21.61 -19.39
C LYS A 324 -11.70 21.18 -18.59
N VAL A 325 -12.25 22.05 -17.76
CA VAL A 325 -13.43 21.80 -16.92
C VAL A 325 -14.34 23.02 -16.91
N ILE A 326 -15.66 22.82 -16.86
CA ILE A 326 -16.63 23.90 -16.67
C ILE A 326 -17.40 23.68 -15.36
N ILE A 327 -17.40 24.66 -14.48
CA ILE A 327 -18.23 24.71 -13.28
C ILE A 327 -19.46 25.58 -13.59
N ALA A 328 -20.66 25.03 -13.46
CA ALA A 328 -21.91 25.69 -13.82
C ALA A 328 -22.86 25.77 -12.61
N GLY A 329 -23.16 27.00 -12.14
CA GLY A 329 -24.08 27.26 -11.04
C GLY A 329 -25.46 27.72 -11.50
N ALA A 330 -26.52 27.09 -11.01
CA ALA A 330 -27.88 27.56 -11.25
C ALA A 330 -28.86 27.21 -10.11
N GLY A 331 -29.79 28.12 -9.85
CA GLY A 331 -30.92 27.94 -8.94
C GLY A 331 -32.23 27.56 -9.65
N GLY A 332 -33.14 26.91 -8.93
CA GLY A 332 -34.50 26.63 -9.40
C GLY A 332 -34.56 25.48 -10.40
N ALA A 333 -35.23 25.70 -11.54
CA ALA A 333 -35.18 24.79 -12.68
C ALA A 333 -33.80 24.88 -13.38
N ALA A 334 -32.79 24.32 -12.74
CA ALA A 334 -31.37 24.56 -13.00
C ALA A 334 -30.84 23.87 -14.27
N HIS A 335 -31.31 24.28 -15.45
CA HIS A 335 -30.93 23.67 -16.73
C HIS A 335 -29.51 24.01 -17.23
N LEU A 336 -28.84 25.03 -16.65
CA LEU A 336 -27.56 25.51 -17.14
C LEU A 336 -26.48 24.41 -17.22
N PRO A 337 -26.24 23.57 -16.18
CA PRO A 337 -25.23 22.53 -16.25
C PRO A 337 -25.54 21.47 -17.31
N GLY A 338 -26.77 20.95 -17.32
CA GLY A 338 -27.20 19.93 -18.29
C GLY A 338 -27.13 20.41 -19.74
N MET A 339 -27.60 21.63 -20.01
CA MET A 339 -27.51 22.22 -21.34
C MET A 339 -26.06 22.45 -21.77
N THR A 340 -25.19 22.88 -20.84
CA THR A 340 -23.76 23.03 -21.13
C THR A 340 -23.13 21.68 -21.49
N ALA A 341 -23.38 20.64 -20.68
CA ALA A 341 -22.86 19.29 -20.90
C ALA A 341 -23.32 18.67 -22.22
N SER A 342 -24.55 19.00 -22.67
CA SER A 342 -25.06 18.54 -23.96
C SER A 342 -24.34 19.11 -25.18
N MET A 343 -23.59 20.21 -25.02
CA MET A 343 -23.01 20.99 -26.11
C MET A 343 -21.47 21.01 -26.10
N THR A 344 -20.83 20.34 -25.14
CA THR A 344 -19.38 20.31 -24.99
C THR A 344 -18.89 18.94 -24.55
N PRO A 345 -17.73 18.47 -25.04
CA PRO A 345 -17.12 17.23 -24.58
C PRO A 345 -16.31 17.40 -23.29
N LEU A 346 -16.22 18.62 -22.74
CA LEU A 346 -15.52 18.87 -21.47
C LEU A 346 -16.39 18.42 -20.29
N PRO A 347 -15.78 17.92 -19.19
CA PRO A 347 -16.48 17.71 -17.92
C PRO A 347 -17.22 18.98 -17.47
N VAL A 348 -18.49 18.82 -17.12
CA VAL A 348 -19.32 19.89 -16.54
C VAL A 348 -19.69 19.51 -15.11
N LEU A 349 -19.31 20.38 -14.18
CA LEU A 349 -19.56 20.28 -12.76
C LEU A 349 -20.73 21.19 -12.39
N GLY A 350 -21.88 20.59 -12.07
CA GLY A 350 -23.11 21.31 -11.75
C GLY A 350 -23.19 21.65 -10.26
N VAL A 351 -23.31 22.94 -9.93
CA VAL A 351 -23.48 23.44 -8.56
C VAL A 351 -24.93 23.88 -8.37
N PRO A 352 -25.73 23.13 -7.58
CA PRO A 352 -27.07 23.56 -7.22
C PRO A 352 -27.02 24.81 -6.32
N VAL A 353 -27.50 25.94 -6.82
CA VAL A 353 -27.57 27.18 -6.03
C VAL A 353 -28.82 27.15 -5.16
N LYS A 354 -28.69 27.56 -3.90
CA LYS A 354 -29.78 27.55 -2.92
C LYS A 354 -30.87 28.56 -3.33
N THR A 355 -32.09 28.07 -3.49
CA THR A 355 -33.28 28.93 -3.68
C THR A 355 -33.97 29.21 -2.35
N SER A 356 -34.74 30.29 -2.28
CA SER A 356 -35.53 30.64 -1.08
C SER A 356 -36.70 29.68 -0.84
N THR A 357 -37.27 29.09 -1.89
CA THR A 357 -38.50 28.29 -1.80
C THR A 357 -38.25 26.86 -1.34
N LEU A 358 -37.22 26.18 -1.89
CA LEU A 358 -36.97 24.75 -1.64
C LEU A 358 -35.54 24.49 -1.16
N SER A 359 -34.85 25.52 -0.66
CA SER A 359 -33.47 25.41 -0.15
C SER A 359 -32.51 24.73 -1.13
N GLY A 360 -32.74 24.89 -2.44
CA GLY A 360 -31.91 24.32 -3.51
C GLY A 360 -32.17 22.84 -3.82
N GLN A 361 -33.17 22.18 -3.22
CA GLN A 361 -33.56 20.82 -3.61
C GLN A 361 -34.09 20.76 -5.04
N ASP A 362 -34.83 21.78 -5.46
CA ASP A 362 -35.25 22.00 -6.84
C ASP A 362 -34.05 22.10 -7.80
N SER A 363 -33.04 22.87 -7.43
CA SER A 363 -31.79 22.98 -8.16
C SER A 363 -31.08 21.63 -8.26
N LEU A 364 -30.96 20.90 -7.14
CA LEU A 364 -30.26 19.62 -7.08
C LEU A 364 -30.94 18.57 -7.95
N LEU A 365 -32.25 18.37 -7.79
CA LEU A 365 -33.02 17.39 -8.55
C LEU A 365 -32.99 17.71 -10.05
N SER A 366 -32.99 18.99 -10.41
CA SER A 366 -32.89 19.45 -11.80
C SER A 366 -31.51 19.18 -12.43
N ILE A 367 -30.44 19.08 -11.63
CA ILE A 367 -29.07 18.87 -12.11
C ILE A 367 -28.67 17.40 -12.06
N VAL A 368 -29.06 16.65 -11.01
CA VAL A 368 -28.64 15.25 -10.81
C VAL A 368 -29.34 14.28 -11.76
N GLN A 369 -30.58 14.55 -12.12
CA GLN A 369 -31.41 13.64 -12.94
C GLN A 369 -31.27 13.95 -14.44
N MET A 370 -30.08 13.75 -14.99
CA MET A 370 -29.82 13.97 -16.43
C MET A 370 -30.21 12.77 -17.32
N PRO A 371 -30.63 13.02 -18.58
CA PRO A 371 -30.89 11.95 -19.53
C PRO A 371 -29.59 11.22 -19.93
N ARG A 372 -29.72 9.96 -20.34
CA ARG A 372 -28.60 9.15 -20.84
C ARG A 372 -27.84 9.91 -21.95
N GLY A 373 -26.53 10.01 -21.78
CA GLY A 373 -25.64 10.68 -22.74
C GLY A 373 -25.30 12.13 -22.39
N ILE A 374 -25.89 12.71 -21.33
CA ILE A 374 -25.57 14.06 -20.86
C ILE A 374 -25.02 13.99 -19.43
N PRO A 375 -23.71 13.74 -19.25
CA PRO A 375 -23.13 13.58 -17.93
C PRO A 375 -22.89 14.95 -17.28
N VAL A 376 -23.44 15.15 -16.08
CA VAL A 376 -23.13 16.29 -15.20
C VAL A 376 -22.63 15.75 -13.87
N GLY A 377 -21.41 16.12 -13.47
CA GLY A 377 -20.92 15.86 -12.13
C GLY A 377 -21.62 16.81 -11.16
N THR A 378 -22.63 16.33 -10.43
CA THR A 378 -23.45 17.18 -9.57
C THR A 378 -22.83 17.30 -8.17
N LEU A 379 -22.72 18.53 -7.65
CA LEU A 379 -22.14 18.81 -6.34
C LEU A 379 -23.23 19.08 -5.30
N ALA A 380 -22.82 19.23 -4.03
CA ALA A 380 -23.69 19.62 -2.93
C ALA A 380 -24.36 20.98 -3.19
N ILE A 381 -25.45 21.27 -2.48
CA ILE A 381 -26.16 22.54 -2.60
C ILE A 381 -25.34 23.67 -1.95
N GLY A 382 -25.25 24.83 -2.61
CA GLY A 382 -24.72 26.07 -2.04
C GLY A 382 -23.19 26.14 -1.98
N ASP A 383 -22.67 26.85 -1.00
CA ASP A 383 -21.27 27.32 -0.95
C ASP A 383 -20.27 26.15 -0.86
N ALA A 384 -20.59 25.12 -0.07
CA ALA A 384 -19.81 23.89 -0.01
C ALA A 384 -19.77 23.17 -1.36
N GLY A 385 -20.87 23.21 -2.12
CA GLY A 385 -20.94 22.70 -3.49
C GLY A 385 -20.02 23.44 -4.45
N ALA A 386 -20.02 24.77 -4.38
CA ALA A 386 -19.15 25.62 -5.19
C ALA A 386 -17.68 25.39 -4.87
N ALA A 387 -17.29 25.37 -3.59
CA ALA A 387 -15.94 25.07 -3.16
C ALA A 387 -15.50 23.67 -3.62
N ASN A 388 -16.32 22.64 -3.38
CA ASN A 388 -15.99 21.27 -3.80
C ASN A 388 -15.93 21.12 -5.32
N ALA A 389 -16.70 21.91 -6.09
CA ALA A 389 -16.57 21.92 -7.54
C ALA A 389 -15.19 22.42 -7.99
N ALA A 390 -14.60 23.40 -7.29
CA ALA A 390 -13.24 23.86 -7.55
C ALA A 390 -12.19 22.80 -7.19
N ILE A 391 -12.34 22.13 -6.04
CA ILE A 391 -11.44 21.01 -5.64
C ILE A 391 -11.51 19.88 -6.67
N LEU A 392 -12.73 19.52 -7.12
CA LEU A 392 -12.91 18.47 -8.10
C LEU A 392 -12.37 18.88 -9.48
N ALA A 393 -12.55 20.14 -9.90
CA ALA A 393 -11.94 20.65 -11.12
C ALA A 393 -10.40 20.60 -11.05
N ALA A 394 -9.81 20.98 -9.90
CA ALA A 394 -8.37 20.86 -9.67
C ALA A 394 -7.91 19.40 -9.65
N SER A 395 -8.71 18.48 -9.10
CA SER A 395 -8.41 17.03 -9.10
C SER A 395 -8.43 16.45 -10.53
N ILE A 396 -9.38 16.88 -11.37
CA ILE A 396 -9.44 16.50 -12.79
C ILE A 396 -8.19 17.00 -13.52
N LEU A 397 -7.74 18.23 -13.24
CA LEU A 397 -6.48 18.76 -13.79
C LEU A 397 -5.28 17.96 -13.28
N ALA A 398 -5.17 17.75 -11.97
CA ALA A 398 -4.06 17.04 -11.32
C ALA A 398 -3.84 15.62 -11.84
N ALA A 399 -4.88 14.96 -12.38
CA ALA A 399 -4.77 13.66 -13.03
C ALA A 399 -3.92 13.68 -14.33
N HIS A 400 -3.66 14.85 -14.90
CA HIS A 400 -2.80 15.01 -16.07
C HIS A 400 -1.41 15.50 -15.65
N PRO A 401 -0.32 14.84 -16.10
CA PRO A 401 1.05 15.23 -15.74
C PRO A 401 1.45 16.67 -16.13
N GLU A 402 0.72 17.29 -17.06
CA GLU A 402 0.92 18.68 -17.49
C GLU A 402 0.44 19.73 -16.45
N TYR A 403 -0.27 19.33 -15.38
CA TYR A 403 -0.71 20.21 -14.28
C TYR A 403 -0.17 19.72 -12.92
N ALA A 404 1.11 19.32 -12.88
CA ALA A 404 1.75 18.83 -11.66
C ALA A 404 1.82 19.88 -10.54
N ASP A 405 1.85 21.17 -10.89
CA ASP A 405 1.73 22.30 -9.97
C ASP A 405 0.36 22.34 -9.28
N VAL A 406 -0.72 22.08 -10.03
CA VAL A 406 -2.08 21.95 -9.47
C VAL A 406 -2.18 20.72 -8.56
N ALA A 407 -1.54 19.60 -8.92
CA ALA A 407 -1.47 18.41 -8.08
C ALA A 407 -0.79 18.70 -6.73
N GLN A 408 0.37 19.38 -6.77
CA GLN A 408 1.10 19.78 -5.57
C GLN A 408 0.29 20.76 -4.70
N ALA A 409 -0.35 21.76 -5.31
CA ALA A 409 -1.20 22.71 -4.60
C ALA A 409 -2.39 22.01 -3.92
N LEU A 410 -2.99 21.02 -4.59
CA LEU A 410 -4.09 20.22 -4.06
C LEU A 410 -3.65 19.34 -2.88
N ASP A 411 -2.48 18.68 -2.97
CA ASP A 411 -1.93 17.86 -1.89
C ASP A 411 -1.56 18.72 -0.67
N HIS A 412 -0.99 19.91 -0.89
CA HIS A 412 -0.72 20.88 0.17
C HIS A 412 -2.02 21.35 0.83
N PHE A 413 -3.03 21.70 0.04
CA PHE A 413 -4.34 22.08 0.54
C PHE A 413 -4.95 20.97 1.41
N ARG A 414 -4.93 19.71 0.94
CA ARG A 414 -5.45 18.55 1.71
C ARG A 414 -4.69 18.36 3.02
N SER A 415 -3.37 18.45 2.98
CA SER A 415 -2.52 18.35 4.18
C SER A 415 -2.84 19.44 5.21
N LYS A 416 -3.04 20.68 4.74
CA LYS A 416 -3.45 21.82 5.58
C LYS A 416 -4.82 21.60 6.23
N GLN A 417 -5.79 21.01 5.51
CA GLN A 417 -7.10 20.66 6.08
C GLN A 417 -6.97 19.58 7.16
N THR A 418 -6.17 18.54 6.92
CA THR A 418 -5.92 17.48 7.91
C THR A 418 -5.29 18.04 9.18
N LEU A 419 -4.25 18.89 9.04
CA LEU A 419 -3.57 19.51 10.18
C LEU A 419 -4.44 20.51 10.95
N ALA A 420 -5.51 21.04 10.34
CA ALA A 420 -6.45 21.94 11.01
C ALA A 420 -7.46 21.21 11.90
N VAL A 421 -7.57 19.88 11.79
CA VAL A 421 -8.45 19.06 12.64
C VAL A 421 -7.69 18.69 13.91
N ALA A 422 -8.15 19.18 15.05
CA ALA A 422 -7.58 18.84 16.35
C ALA A 422 -7.76 17.34 16.68
N GLU A 423 -6.75 16.72 17.30
CA GLU A 423 -6.77 15.31 17.69
C GLU A 423 -7.76 15.00 18.81
N GLU A 424 -7.99 15.97 19.70
CA GLU A 424 -8.94 15.86 20.80
C GLU A 424 -9.99 16.98 20.73
N PRO A 425 -11.27 16.68 21.04
CA PRO A 425 -12.31 17.70 21.14
C PRO A 425 -12.00 18.62 22.32
N THR A 426 -11.72 19.89 22.04
CA THR A 426 -11.54 20.92 23.07
C THR A 426 -12.89 21.51 23.46
N THR A 427 -13.09 21.76 24.77
CA THR A 427 -14.29 22.44 25.30
C THR A 427 -14.30 23.94 25.00
N THR A 428 -13.19 24.48 24.52
CA THR A 428 -13.07 25.89 24.12
C THR A 428 -13.70 26.08 22.74
N THR A 429 -14.97 26.48 22.72
CA THR A 429 -15.58 27.02 21.51
C THR A 429 -14.84 28.31 21.16
N THR A 430 -13.88 28.24 20.25
CA THR A 430 -13.32 29.45 19.64
C THR A 430 -14.46 30.10 18.86
N THR A 431 -15.01 31.18 19.42
CA THR A 431 -16.02 32.01 18.76
C THR A 431 -15.39 32.64 17.52
N ALA A 432 -15.55 31.98 16.36
CA ALA A 432 -15.51 32.67 15.09
C ALA A 432 -16.70 33.66 15.09
N SER A 433 -16.38 34.94 14.98
CA SER A 433 -17.34 36.04 14.97
C SER A 433 -18.41 35.84 13.89
N SER A 434 -19.64 35.56 14.29
CA SER A 434 -20.80 35.98 13.51
C SER A 434 -21.94 36.35 14.46
N SER A 435 -22.42 37.57 14.28
CA SER A 435 -23.48 38.22 15.05
C SER A 435 -24.86 37.68 14.68
N SER A 436 -25.62 37.19 15.67
CA SER A 436 -27.01 37.57 16.01
C SER A 436 -27.80 36.41 16.63
N SER A 437 -28.60 36.78 17.62
CA SER A 437 -29.20 35.99 18.72
C SER A 437 -30.59 35.38 18.37
N PRO A 438 -31.39 34.85 19.33
CA PRO A 438 -31.40 33.44 19.73
C PRO A 438 -32.82 32.79 19.74
N ALA A 439 -32.86 31.53 20.21
CA ALA A 439 -34.00 30.77 20.78
C ALA A 439 -34.64 29.69 19.89
N GLU A 440 -34.35 28.41 20.17
CA GLU A 440 -35.22 27.49 20.94
C GLU A 440 -34.51 26.13 21.15
N THR A 441 -34.64 25.55 22.35
CA THR A 441 -34.17 24.22 22.79
C THR A 441 -35.41 23.31 23.05
N PRO A 442 -35.28 22.00 23.35
CA PRO A 442 -34.52 20.93 22.70
C PRO A 442 -35.36 19.63 22.57
N ALA A 443 -35.54 19.05 21.37
CA ALA A 443 -36.07 17.69 21.26
C ALA A 443 -35.79 17.06 19.89
N ALA A 444 -34.67 16.33 19.76
CA ALA A 444 -34.49 15.16 18.86
C ALA A 444 -33.01 14.80 18.73
N LEU A 445 -32.33 14.43 19.83
CA LEU A 445 -31.09 13.68 19.77
C LEU A 445 -31.42 12.18 19.89
N ALA A 446 -32.04 11.65 18.84
CA ALA A 446 -32.14 10.23 18.60
C ALA A 446 -32.34 10.01 17.09
N LYS A 447 -31.42 9.25 16.48
CA LYS A 447 -31.37 8.81 15.07
C LYS A 447 -30.77 9.79 14.06
N LEU A 448 -29.44 9.83 14.02
CA LEU A 448 -28.70 10.00 12.77
C LEU A 448 -27.94 8.71 12.49
N ALA A 449 -28.65 7.78 11.84
CA ALA A 449 -28.03 6.64 11.18
C ALA A 449 -27.19 7.16 10.01
N ALA A 450 -25.99 6.60 9.84
CA ALA A 450 -25.14 6.83 8.68
C ALA A 450 -25.94 6.60 7.37
N PRO A 451 -25.69 7.38 6.30
CA PRO A 451 -26.36 7.16 5.03
C PRO A 451 -25.94 5.80 4.49
N LYS A 452 -26.87 4.83 4.54
CA LYS A 452 -26.79 3.62 3.73
C LYS A 452 -26.81 4.08 2.27
N LEU A 453 -25.72 3.86 1.55
CA LEU A 453 -25.76 3.78 0.09
C LEU A 453 -26.72 2.63 -0.23
N ALA A 454 -27.96 2.95 -0.59
CA ALA A 454 -28.89 1.95 -1.06
C ALA A 454 -28.38 1.46 -2.42
N ALA A 455 -27.69 0.32 -2.41
CA ALA A 455 -27.52 -0.49 -3.60
C ALA A 455 -28.92 -0.71 -4.18
N GLN A 456 -29.11 -0.35 -5.45
CA GLN A 456 -30.29 -0.82 -6.17
C GLN A 456 -30.29 -2.35 -6.13
N PRO A 457 -31.45 -3.02 -5.98
CA PRO A 457 -31.49 -4.46 -5.87
C PRO A 457 -31.11 -5.06 -7.23
N GLY A 458 -29.84 -5.44 -7.36
CA GLY A 458 -29.39 -6.38 -8.38
C GLY A 458 -30.06 -7.75 -8.18
N PRO A 459 -29.83 -8.71 -9.09
CA PRO A 459 -30.28 -10.08 -8.88
C PRO A 459 -29.81 -10.60 -7.51
N ALA A 460 -30.61 -11.47 -6.88
CA ALA A 460 -30.32 -12.01 -5.54
C ALA A 460 -28.97 -12.76 -5.43
N PHE A 461 -28.36 -13.09 -6.57
CA PHE A 461 -27.05 -13.70 -6.73
C PHE A 461 -26.37 -13.21 -8.03
N LEU A 462 -25.05 -13.25 -8.07
CA LEU A 462 -24.24 -12.96 -9.25
C LEU A 462 -24.37 -14.13 -10.25
N PRO A 463 -24.78 -13.94 -11.52
CA PRO A 463 -25.02 -15.05 -12.44
C PRO A 463 -23.71 -15.67 -12.98
N PRO A 464 -23.69 -16.96 -13.36
CA PRO A 464 -22.58 -17.56 -14.11
C PRO A 464 -22.22 -16.75 -15.36
N GLY A 465 -20.93 -16.75 -15.72
CA GLY A 465 -20.32 -15.89 -16.74
C GLY A 465 -19.79 -14.57 -16.20
N SER A 466 -20.22 -14.17 -14.99
CA SER A 466 -19.67 -13.03 -14.27
C SER A 466 -18.22 -13.27 -13.83
N VAL A 467 -17.51 -12.17 -13.55
CA VAL A 467 -16.10 -12.19 -13.15
C VAL A 467 -15.97 -12.02 -11.64
N ILE A 468 -15.24 -12.93 -11.00
CA ILE A 468 -14.82 -12.85 -9.60
C ILE A 468 -13.41 -12.25 -9.57
N GLY A 469 -13.24 -11.13 -8.88
CA GLY A 469 -11.95 -10.54 -8.59
C GLY A 469 -11.31 -11.21 -7.37
N VAL A 470 -10.06 -11.63 -7.50
CA VAL A 470 -9.26 -12.15 -6.38
C VAL A 470 -8.02 -11.29 -6.18
N VAL A 471 -7.90 -10.69 -5.01
CA VAL A 471 -6.70 -9.96 -4.59
C VAL A 471 -5.71 -10.94 -3.95
N GLY A 472 -4.55 -11.06 -4.58
CA GLY A 472 -3.52 -12.08 -4.33
C GLY A 472 -3.54 -13.18 -5.39
N GLY A 473 -2.34 -13.67 -5.76
CA GLY A 473 -2.14 -14.62 -6.87
C GLY A 473 -1.56 -15.98 -6.47
N GLY A 474 -1.51 -16.27 -5.18
CA GLY A 474 -0.94 -17.48 -4.60
C GLY A 474 -1.77 -18.75 -4.79
N GLN A 475 -1.50 -19.73 -3.92
CA GLN A 475 -2.07 -21.08 -4.04
C GLN A 475 -3.57 -21.12 -3.74
N LEU A 476 -4.05 -20.25 -2.85
CA LEU A 476 -5.44 -20.23 -2.45
C LEU A 476 -6.28 -19.58 -3.56
N ALA A 477 -5.81 -18.48 -4.15
CA ALA A 477 -6.40 -17.89 -5.35
C ALA A 477 -6.48 -18.91 -6.51
N ARG A 478 -5.44 -19.72 -6.71
CA ARG A 478 -5.49 -20.81 -7.70
C ARG A 478 -6.62 -21.80 -7.42
N MET A 479 -6.80 -22.22 -6.17
CA MET A 479 -7.85 -23.18 -5.81
C MET A 479 -9.25 -22.56 -5.90
N ILE A 480 -9.40 -21.27 -5.56
CA ILE A 480 -10.62 -20.50 -5.78
C ILE A 480 -10.96 -20.49 -7.28
N GLY A 481 -10.00 -20.18 -8.16
CA GLY A 481 -10.19 -20.15 -9.60
C GLY A 481 -10.67 -21.47 -10.18
N THR A 482 -10.08 -22.60 -9.74
CA THR A 482 -10.54 -23.94 -10.15
C THR A 482 -12.00 -24.19 -9.75
N ALA A 483 -12.39 -23.85 -8.52
CA ALA A 483 -13.77 -24.02 -8.06
C ALA A 483 -14.74 -23.06 -8.77
N ALA A 484 -14.32 -21.81 -9.02
CA ALA A 484 -15.09 -20.80 -9.74
C ALA A 484 -15.41 -21.24 -11.17
N ALA A 485 -14.42 -21.80 -11.88
CA ALA A 485 -14.59 -22.30 -13.23
C ALA A 485 -15.62 -23.45 -13.30
N CYS A 486 -15.63 -24.37 -12.32
CA CYS A 486 -16.64 -25.44 -12.24
C CYS A 486 -18.08 -24.92 -12.09
N LEU A 487 -18.26 -23.75 -11.48
CA LEU A 487 -19.56 -23.08 -11.33
C LEU A 487 -19.87 -22.09 -12.47
N GLY A 488 -18.99 -21.99 -13.47
CA GLY A 488 -19.17 -21.15 -14.65
C GLY A 488 -18.81 -19.67 -14.43
N TYR A 489 -18.05 -19.32 -13.39
CA TYR A 489 -17.53 -17.96 -13.20
C TYR A 489 -16.14 -17.80 -13.82
N ARG A 490 -15.87 -16.59 -14.29
CA ARG A 490 -14.54 -16.17 -14.72
C ARG A 490 -13.77 -15.59 -13.54
N MET A 491 -12.44 -15.62 -13.58
CA MET A 491 -11.59 -15.07 -12.52
C MET A 491 -10.64 -14.00 -13.06
N HIS A 492 -10.58 -12.87 -12.35
CA HIS A 492 -9.58 -11.81 -12.54
C HIS A 492 -8.69 -11.74 -11.31
N VAL A 493 -7.38 -11.95 -11.48
CA VAL A 493 -6.40 -11.89 -10.38
C VAL A 493 -5.69 -10.55 -10.35
N PHE A 494 -5.59 -9.93 -9.16
CA PHE A 494 -4.80 -8.73 -8.90
C PHE A 494 -3.66 -9.06 -7.94
N CYS A 495 -2.40 -8.93 -8.38
CA CYS A 495 -1.24 -9.11 -7.49
C CYS A 495 0.02 -8.43 -8.07
N PRO A 496 1.04 -8.13 -7.24
CA PRO A 496 2.29 -7.55 -7.72
C PRO A 496 3.23 -8.55 -8.41
N ASP A 497 2.98 -9.86 -8.23
CA ASP A 497 3.84 -10.92 -8.75
C ASP A 497 3.41 -11.34 -10.16
N ALA A 498 4.29 -11.09 -11.13
CA ALA A 498 4.09 -11.42 -12.54
C ALA A 498 4.11 -12.93 -12.85
N ASP A 499 4.47 -13.79 -11.88
CA ASP A 499 4.58 -15.24 -12.04
C ASP A 499 3.86 -15.98 -10.90
N SER A 500 2.58 -15.66 -10.76
CA SER A 500 1.73 -16.13 -9.67
C SER A 500 1.01 -17.46 -9.98
N PRO A 501 0.95 -18.43 -9.04
CA PRO A 501 0.23 -19.70 -9.22
C PRO A 501 -1.19 -19.60 -9.77
N ALA A 502 -1.95 -18.58 -9.38
CA ALA A 502 -3.33 -18.37 -9.78
C ALA A 502 -3.47 -18.01 -11.27
N PHE A 503 -2.41 -17.55 -11.94
CA PHE A 503 -2.46 -17.18 -13.36
C PHE A 503 -2.73 -18.39 -14.26
N HIS A 504 -2.44 -19.61 -13.78
CA HIS A 504 -2.74 -20.84 -14.51
C HIS A 504 -4.24 -21.12 -14.67
N VAL A 505 -5.09 -20.44 -13.90
CA VAL A 505 -6.54 -20.66 -13.85
C VAL A 505 -7.34 -19.35 -13.91
N ALA A 506 -6.67 -18.23 -14.22
CA ALA A 506 -7.29 -16.91 -14.33
C ALA A 506 -7.63 -16.59 -15.78
N ASP A 507 -8.77 -15.94 -16.01
CA ASP A 507 -9.15 -15.40 -17.32
C ASP A 507 -8.44 -14.06 -17.59
N GLU A 508 -8.29 -13.24 -16.56
CA GLU A 508 -7.68 -11.92 -16.61
C GLU A 508 -6.69 -11.73 -15.45
N VAL A 509 -5.61 -10.99 -15.70
CA VAL A 509 -4.58 -10.72 -14.69
C VAL A 509 -4.17 -9.25 -14.72
N THR A 510 -4.10 -8.63 -13.55
CA THR A 510 -3.54 -7.30 -13.35
C THR A 510 -2.31 -7.41 -12.46
N VAL A 511 -1.15 -7.16 -13.06
CA VAL A 511 0.12 -7.13 -12.34
C VAL A 511 0.40 -5.71 -11.89
N ALA A 512 0.10 -5.42 -10.62
CA ALA A 512 0.26 -4.09 -10.02
C ALA A 512 0.50 -4.19 -8.52
N ASP A 513 1.09 -3.14 -7.94
CA ASP A 513 1.25 -3.03 -6.49
C ASP A 513 -0.12 -2.93 -5.81
N TYR A 514 -0.27 -3.50 -4.62
CA TYR A 514 -1.53 -3.42 -3.85
C TYR A 514 -1.92 -1.98 -3.48
N LEU A 515 -0.99 -1.02 -3.58
CA LEU A 515 -1.23 0.41 -3.34
C LEU A 515 -1.40 1.22 -4.63
N ASP A 516 -1.41 0.58 -5.80
CA ASP A 516 -1.77 1.23 -7.06
C ASP A 516 -3.29 1.39 -7.16
N LEU A 517 -3.80 2.48 -6.58
CA LEU A 517 -5.23 2.76 -6.52
C LEU A 517 -5.88 2.90 -7.91
N THR A 518 -5.12 3.33 -8.92
CA THR A 518 -5.64 3.43 -10.30
C THR A 518 -5.81 2.06 -10.94
N ALA A 519 -4.84 1.16 -10.73
CA ALA A 519 -4.96 -0.23 -11.13
C ALA A 519 -6.10 -0.93 -10.37
N LEU A 520 -6.26 -0.64 -9.07
CA LEU A 520 -7.37 -1.15 -8.27
C LEU A 520 -8.74 -0.65 -8.75
N ASP A 521 -8.88 0.62 -9.14
CA ASP A 521 -10.12 1.15 -9.73
C ASP A 521 -10.48 0.43 -11.03
N SER A 522 -9.47 0.21 -11.88
CA SER A 522 -9.65 -0.50 -13.16
C SER A 522 -10.04 -1.96 -12.92
N PHE A 523 -9.40 -2.62 -11.95
CA PHE A 523 -9.71 -3.98 -11.53
C PHE A 523 -11.12 -4.09 -10.93
N ALA A 524 -11.47 -3.22 -9.98
CA ALA A 524 -12.78 -3.21 -9.33
C ALA A 524 -13.92 -2.97 -10.33
N SER A 525 -13.68 -2.15 -11.35
CA SER A 525 -14.65 -1.87 -12.41
C SER A 525 -14.86 -3.05 -13.37
N ALA A 526 -13.93 -4.01 -13.41
CA ALA A 526 -13.98 -5.17 -14.32
C ALA A 526 -14.64 -6.41 -13.69
N VAL A 527 -14.88 -6.40 -12.38
CA VAL A 527 -15.34 -7.57 -11.61
C VAL A 527 -16.70 -7.36 -10.97
N GLY A 528 -17.47 -8.43 -10.79
CA GLY A 528 -18.79 -8.39 -10.15
C GLY A 528 -18.75 -8.52 -8.63
N VAL A 529 -17.69 -9.15 -8.10
CA VAL A 529 -17.43 -9.30 -6.67
C VAL A 529 -15.93 -9.42 -6.44
N VAL A 530 -15.43 -8.96 -5.30
CA VAL A 530 -14.03 -9.09 -4.89
C VAL A 530 -13.91 -9.98 -3.66
N THR A 531 -12.90 -10.85 -3.65
CA THR A 531 -12.45 -11.61 -2.49
C THR A 531 -10.93 -11.54 -2.35
N TYR A 532 -10.42 -11.89 -1.17
CA TYR A 532 -9.00 -11.92 -0.85
C TYR A 532 -8.54 -13.36 -0.62
N GLU A 533 -7.30 -13.69 -1.01
CA GLU A 533 -6.72 -15.02 -0.74
C GLU A 533 -5.80 -15.05 0.49
N PHE A 534 -5.48 -13.91 1.10
CA PHE A 534 -4.63 -13.79 2.29
C PHE A 534 -5.11 -12.68 3.22
N GLU A 535 -4.81 -12.79 4.51
CA GLU A 535 -5.31 -11.92 5.57
C GLU A 535 -4.58 -10.56 5.63
N ASN A 536 -3.29 -10.52 5.28
CA ASN A 536 -2.42 -9.35 5.43
C ASN A 536 -2.42 -8.42 4.21
N VAL A 537 -3.54 -8.29 3.49
CA VAL A 537 -3.69 -7.32 2.39
C VAL A 537 -3.57 -5.90 2.99
N PRO A 538 -2.80 -4.98 2.38
CA PRO A 538 -2.65 -3.62 2.91
C PRO A 538 -4.00 -2.97 3.18
N LEU A 539 -4.13 -2.32 4.35
CA LEU A 539 -5.40 -1.75 4.79
C LEU A 539 -5.98 -0.75 3.77
N GLU A 540 -5.12 0.04 3.14
CA GLU A 540 -5.49 0.99 2.09
C GLU A 540 -6.16 0.30 0.90
N CYS A 541 -5.64 -0.86 0.46
CA CYS A 541 -6.25 -1.68 -0.60
C CYS A 541 -7.64 -2.18 -0.18
N VAL A 542 -7.76 -2.70 1.04
CA VAL A 542 -9.04 -3.19 1.57
C VAL A 542 -10.07 -2.05 1.68
N GLN A 543 -9.66 -0.89 2.20
CA GLN A 543 -10.51 0.29 2.35
C GLN A 543 -10.96 0.88 1.01
N HIS A 544 -10.10 0.77 -0.01
CA HIS A 544 -10.41 1.22 -1.37
C HIS A 544 -11.44 0.31 -2.06
N LEU A 545 -11.30 -1.01 -1.89
CA LEU A 545 -12.18 -1.99 -2.52
C LEU A 545 -13.46 -2.28 -1.72
N ALA A 546 -13.45 -2.04 -0.40
CA ALA A 546 -14.57 -2.33 0.48
C ALA A 546 -14.64 -1.34 1.66
N THR A 547 -15.85 -1.06 2.13
CA THR A 547 -16.08 -0.29 3.37
C THR A 547 -15.81 -1.07 4.66
N TRP A 548 -15.24 -2.28 4.56
CA TRP A 548 -15.00 -3.16 5.70
C TRP A 548 -13.71 -2.79 6.44
N ARG A 549 -13.75 -2.82 7.79
CA ARG A 549 -12.58 -2.67 8.64
C ARG A 549 -12.09 -4.06 9.05
N PRO A 550 -10.89 -4.51 8.62
CA PRO A 550 -10.44 -5.87 8.88
C PRO A 550 -10.06 -6.07 10.36
N THR A 551 -10.98 -6.63 11.16
CA THR A 551 -10.73 -6.96 12.57
C THR A 551 -9.66 -8.04 12.73
N CYS A 552 -9.63 -9.02 11.82
CA CYS A 552 -8.71 -10.17 11.86
C CYS A 552 -7.27 -9.87 11.45
N GLN A 553 -6.96 -8.65 10.99
CA GLN A 553 -5.58 -8.23 10.69
C GLN A 553 -4.79 -7.82 11.95
N HIS A 554 -5.45 -7.71 13.10
CA HIS A 554 -4.85 -7.22 14.33
C HIS A 554 -5.18 -8.12 15.51
N ARG A 555 -4.20 -8.93 15.96
CA ARG A 555 -4.38 -10.01 16.95
C ARG A 555 -5.09 -9.57 18.23
N PHE A 556 -4.74 -8.39 18.77
CA PHE A 556 -5.41 -7.86 19.97
C PHE A 556 -6.89 -7.55 19.72
N ARG A 557 -7.23 -6.93 18.57
CA ARG A 557 -8.61 -6.56 18.23
C ARG A 557 -9.43 -7.80 17.90
N GLU A 558 -8.83 -8.77 17.22
CA GLU A 558 -9.43 -10.07 16.96
C GLU A 558 -9.81 -10.79 18.26
N LYS A 559 -8.89 -10.94 19.21
CA LYS A 559 -9.18 -11.63 20.47
C LYS A 559 -10.19 -10.89 21.33
N THR A 560 -10.12 -9.56 21.33
CA THR A 560 -11.12 -8.71 21.99
C THR A 560 -12.50 -8.97 21.38
N PHE A 561 -12.61 -8.91 20.05
CA PHE A 561 -13.85 -9.19 19.33
C PHE A 561 -14.40 -10.60 19.61
N VAL A 562 -13.54 -11.62 19.63
CA VAL A 562 -13.97 -12.99 19.97
C VAL A 562 -14.55 -13.06 21.37
N ASN A 563 -13.90 -12.47 22.37
CA ASN A 563 -14.39 -12.46 23.74
C ASN A 563 -15.65 -11.60 23.91
N ASP A 564 -15.78 -10.50 23.17
CA ASP A 564 -16.98 -9.65 23.20
C ASP A 564 -18.20 -10.37 22.63
N VAL A 565 -18.02 -11.16 21.56
CA VAL A 565 -19.11 -11.87 20.88
C VAL A 565 -19.46 -13.19 21.57
N CYS A 566 -18.45 -13.96 21.99
CA CYS A 566 -18.64 -15.32 22.49
C CYS A 566 -18.52 -15.44 24.02
N GLY A 567 -18.16 -14.36 24.71
CA GLY A 567 -17.98 -14.32 26.15
C GLY A 567 -16.51 -14.32 26.57
N ALA A 568 -16.22 -13.65 27.69
CA ALA A 568 -14.88 -13.57 28.25
C ALA A 568 -14.30 -14.96 28.56
N GLY A 569 -13.05 -15.19 28.18
CA GLY A 569 -12.38 -16.49 28.33
C GLY A 569 -12.61 -17.46 27.17
N THR A 570 -13.21 -17.01 26.07
CA THR A 570 -13.26 -17.78 24.81
C THR A 570 -11.89 -17.84 24.14
N THR A 571 -11.01 -16.86 24.37
CA THR A 571 -9.59 -16.91 23.99
C THR A 571 -8.69 -17.21 25.20
N THR A 572 -7.42 -17.49 24.95
CA THR A 572 -6.39 -17.41 26.01
C THR A 572 -6.34 -16.01 26.62
N ALA A 573 -5.83 -15.87 27.85
CA ALA A 573 -5.60 -14.56 28.47
C ALA A 573 -4.57 -13.79 27.64
N PHE A 574 -4.81 -12.50 27.42
CA PHE A 574 -3.93 -11.66 26.61
C PHE A 574 -3.92 -10.22 27.10
N ALA A 575 -2.83 -9.51 26.81
CA ALA A 575 -2.65 -8.09 27.11
C ALA A 575 -1.87 -7.40 26.00
N ARG A 576 -2.12 -6.11 25.80
CA ARG A 576 -1.41 -5.26 24.83
C ARG A 576 -0.07 -4.82 25.42
N ALA A 577 0.96 -4.72 24.57
CA ALA A 577 2.22 -4.10 24.93
C ALA A 577 2.75 -3.25 23.75
N SER A 578 2.87 -1.94 23.96
CA SER A 578 3.43 -0.98 22.99
C SER A 578 4.78 -0.40 23.44
N SER A 579 5.24 -0.75 24.64
CA SER A 579 6.56 -0.41 25.17
C SER A 579 7.11 -1.56 26.01
N LEU A 580 8.42 -1.53 26.31
CA LEU A 580 9.04 -2.52 27.20
C LEU A 580 8.41 -2.50 28.60
N GLU A 581 7.99 -1.34 29.07
CA GLU A 581 7.36 -1.21 30.38
C GLU A 581 5.94 -1.79 30.38
N GLU A 582 5.14 -1.48 29.35
CA GLU A 582 3.85 -2.12 29.15
C GLU A 582 3.99 -3.64 28.97
N LEU A 583 5.08 -4.11 28.35
CA LEU A 583 5.35 -5.55 28.23
C LEU A 583 5.55 -6.19 29.61
N ARG A 584 6.32 -5.56 30.52
CA ARG A 584 6.49 -6.07 31.88
C ARG A 584 5.15 -6.18 32.61
N GLN A 585 4.34 -5.13 32.54
CA GLN A 585 2.99 -5.10 33.13
C GLN A 585 2.06 -6.14 32.50
N ALA A 586 2.08 -6.28 31.18
CA ALA A 586 1.31 -7.26 30.44
C ALA A 586 1.70 -8.70 30.82
N VAL A 587 2.99 -8.98 31.03
CA VAL A 587 3.48 -10.29 31.50
C VAL A 587 3.04 -10.56 32.93
N GLU A 588 3.07 -9.56 33.81
CA GLU A 588 2.53 -9.69 35.17
C GLU A 588 1.02 -9.97 35.17
N GLN A 589 0.26 -9.32 34.27
CA GLN A 589 -1.18 -9.51 34.13
C GLN A 589 -1.54 -10.89 33.56
N VAL A 590 -0.83 -11.32 32.52
CA VAL A 590 -1.13 -12.56 31.77
C VAL A 590 -0.58 -13.80 32.47
N GLY A 591 0.55 -13.66 33.17
CA GLY A 591 1.28 -14.76 33.80
C GLY A 591 2.27 -15.45 32.86
N LEU A 592 3.19 -16.21 33.46
CA LEU A 592 4.23 -16.98 32.76
C LEU A 592 4.00 -18.50 32.88
N PRO A 593 4.40 -19.29 31.87
CA PRO A 593 5.01 -18.85 30.61
C PRO A 593 4.02 -18.11 29.69
N ALA A 594 4.54 -17.25 28.82
CA ALA A 594 3.78 -16.46 27.86
C ALA A 594 4.38 -16.53 26.46
N VAL A 595 3.64 -16.04 25.47
CA VAL A 595 4.14 -15.81 24.11
C VAL A 595 3.86 -14.35 23.73
N LEU A 596 4.91 -13.65 23.34
CA LEU A 596 4.84 -12.30 22.78
C LEU A 596 4.70 -12.41 21.27
N LYS A 597 3.70 -11.75 20.70
CA LYS A 597 3.46 -11.71 19.25
C LYS A 597 3.33 -10.27 18.77
N THR A 598 3.82 -10.00 17.57
CA THR A 598 3.44 -8.80 16.81
C THR A 598 1.93 -8.81 16.56
N THR A 599 1.28 -7.64 16.64
CA THR A 599 -0.17 -7.57 16.44
C THR A 599 -0.60 -7.79 14.99
N GLN A 600 0.28 -7.54 14.02
CA GLN A 600 0.02 -7.69 12.59
C GLN A 600 1.20 -8.37 11.89
N GLY A 601 0.96 -8.99 10.73
CA GLY A 601 2.03 -9.51 9.85
C GLY A 601 2.73 -10.80 10.31
N GLY A 602 2.41 -11.33 11.49
CA GLY A 602 2.92 -12.63 11.96
C GLY A 602 2.18 -13.82 11.32
N TYR A 603 2.92 -14.84 10.88
CA TYR A 603 2.40 -16.09 10.28
C TYR A 603 3.41 -17.24 10.40
N ASP A 604 2.98 -18.51 10.43
CA ASP A 604 3.84 -19.71 10.51
C ASP A 604 5.00 -19.56 11.55
N GLY A 605 4.72 -18.99 12.73
CA GLY A 605 5.70 -18.75 13.79
C GLY A 605 6.58 -17.51 13.65
N LYS A 606 6.45 -16.73 12.58
CA LYS A 606 7.14 -15.44 12.44
C LYS A 606 6.50 -14.36 13.31
N GLY A 607 7.34 -13.49 13.87
CA GLY A 607 6.89 -12.36 14.67
C GLY A 607 6.35 -12.78 16.04
N GLN A 608 6.77 -13.93 16.58
CA GLN A 608 6.41 -14.39 17.92
C GLN A 608 7.60 -15.00 18.67
N VAL A 609 7.64 -14.81 19.99
CA VAL A 609 8.72 -15.29 20.87
C VAL A 609 8.14 -15.75 22.21
N LYS A 610 8.61 -16.88 22.72
CA LYS A 610 8.22 -17.39 24.04
C LYS A 610 8.96 -16.62 25.15
N ILE A 611 8.24 -16.28 26.21
CA ILE A 611 8.77 -15.72 27.46
C ILE A 611 8.57 -16.79 28.54
N ALA A 612 9.66 -17.40 29.02
CA ALA A 612 9.58 -18.47 30.00
C ALA A 612 9.67 -17.94 31.44
N ALA A 613 10.50 -16.92 31.65
CA ALA A 613 10.73 -16.28 32.94
C ALA A 613 10.75 -14.74 32.80
N PRO A 614 10.60 -13.96 33.90
CA PRO A 614 10.61 -12.50 33.84
C PRO A 614 11.89 -11.92 33.21
N GLU A 615 13.01 -12.61 33.34
CA GLU A 615 14.31 -12.21 32.79
C GLU A 615 14.35 -12.28 31.26
N ASP A 616 13.45 -13.06 30.64
CA ASP A 616 13.38 -13.20 29.17
C ASP A 616 12.70 -12.00 28.50
N VAL A 617 12.01 -11.13 29.25
CA VAL A 617 11.14 -10.07 28.74
C VAL A 617 11.89 -9.11 27.80
N GLU A 618 13.06 -8.63 28.20
CA GLU A 618 13.85 -7.69 27.40
C GLU A 618 14.34 -8.33 26.10
N LYS A 619 14.79 -9.58 26.19
CA LYS A 619 15.25 -10.36 25.02
C LYS A 619 14.10 -10.62 24.06
N ALA A 620 12.92 -10.97 24.57
CA ALA A 620 11.73 -11.19 23.76
C ALA A 620 11.27 -9.90 23.08
N TRP A 621 11.29 -8.77 23.80
CA TRP A 621 10.97 -7.46 23.24
C TRP A 621 11.90 -7.09 22.09
N ALA A 622 13.21 -7.24 22.27
CA ALA A 622 14.19 -6.98 21.22
C ALA A 622 13.96 -7.88 20.00
N ALA A 623 13.68 -9.17 20.21
CA ALA A 623 13.48 -10.14 19.15
C ALA A 623 12.23 -9.88 18.28
N VAL A 624 11.19 -9.22 18.81
CA VAL A 624 10.00 -8.82 18.03
C VAL A 624 10.06 -7.38 17.48
N GLY A 625 11.21 -6.69 17.63
CA GLY A 625 11.44 -5.37 17.03
C GLY A 625 11.49 -4.19 18.00
N GLY A 626 11.50 -4.42 19.32
CA GLY A 626 11.90 -3.42 20.32
C GLY A 626 11.00 -2.17 20.44
N GLY A 627 9.72 -2.27 20.08
CA GLY A 627 8.76 -1.16 20.11
C GLY A 627 8.52 -0.46 18.78
N SER A 628 9.10 -0.97 17.69
CA SER A 628 8.76 -0.54 16.32
C SER A 628 7.36 -0.97 15.87
N VAL A 629 6.74 -1.92 16.58
CA VAL A 629 5.42 -2.47 16.29
C VAL A 629 4.65 -2.73 17.59
N GLU A 630 3.34 -2.53 17.57
CA GLU A 630 2.46 -2.92 18.69
C GLU A 630 2.45 -4.44 18.84
N CYS A 631 2.57 -4.94 20.08
CA CYS A 631 2.57 -6.36 20.39
C CYS A 631 1.38 -6.76 21.27
N VAL A 632 1.09 -8.05 21.25
CA VAL A 632 0.17 -8.73 22.17
C VAL A 632 0.93 -9.84 22.90
N VAL A 633 0.77 -9.88 24.21
CA VAL A 633 1.22 -10.98 25.06
C VAL A 633 0.05 -11.91 25.26
N GLU A 634 0.27 -13.21 25.09
CA GLU A 634 -0.74 -14.24 25.32
C GLU A 634 -0.23 -15.27 26.32
N ALA A 635 -1.10 -15.76 27.20
CA ALA A 635 -0.75 -16.82 28.14
C ALA A 635 -0.44 -18.10 27.36
N TRP A 636 0.60 -18.80 27.80
CA TRP A 636 0.93 -20.11 27.25
C TRP A 636 -0.19 -21.10 27.59
N VAL A 637 -0.74 -21.75 26.56
CA VAL A 637 -1.82 -22.72 26.72
C VAL A 637 -1.23 -24.12 26.67
N GLU A 638 -1.46 -24.90 27.73
CA GLU A 638 -1.33 -26.35 27.69
C GLU A 638 -2.61 -26.94 27.12
N PHE A 639 -2.52 -27.60 25.97
CA PHE A 639 -3.66 -28.14 25.23
C PHE A 639 -3.41 -29.59 24.82
N GLU A 640 -4.49 -30.35 24.63
CA GLU A 640 -4.50 -31.74 24.19
C GLU A 640 -4.23 -31.85 22.68
N CYS A 641 -4.92 -31.01 21.88
CA CYS A 641 -4.66 -30.89 20.45
C CYS A 641 -5.13 -29.53 19.90
N GLU A 642 -4.66 -29.21 18.69
CA GLU A 642 -5.16 -28.07 17.93
C GLU A 642 -6.28 -28.52 17.01
N LEU A 643 -7.32 -27.71 16.92
CA LEU A 643 -8.51 -27.94 16.10
C LEU A 643 -8.70 -26.78 15.12
N SER A 644 -9.37 -27.06 14.01
CA SER A 644 -9.93 -25.99 13.17
C SER A 644 -11.32 -26.35 12.67
N VAL A 645 -12.14 -25.31 12.50
CA VAL A 645 -13.45 -25.40 11.84
C VAL A 645 -13.56 -24.29 10.80
N ILE A 646 -14.11 -24.62 9.64
CA ILE A 646 -14.43 -23.63 8.61
C ILE A 646 -15.93 -23.38 8.65
N VAL A 647 -16.31 -22.10 8.69
CA VAL A 647 -17.70 -21.67 8.58
C VAL A 647 -17.84 -20.73 7.39
N ALA A 648 -18.84 -21.01 6.56
CA ALA A 648 -19.23 -20.17 5.45
C ALA A 648 -20.53 -19.46 5.78
N ARG A 649 -20.64 -18.18 5.39
CA ARG A 649 -21.88 -17.41 5.46
C ARG A 649 -22.09 -16.66 4.16
N ARG A 650 -23.28 -16.78 3.57
CA ARG A 650 -23.65 -15.99 2.39
C ARG A 650 -24.29 -14.67 2.81
N SER A 651 -24.10 -13.64 2.00
CA SER A 651 -24.86 -12.39 2.16
C SER A 651 -26.35 -12.64 1.87
N LEU A 652 -27.23 -12.05 2.69
CA LEU A 652 -28.67 -12.17 2.55
C LEU A 652 -29.29 -10.83 2.14
N PRO A 653 -30.21 -10.81 1.16
CA PRO A 653 -31.05 -9.64 0.92
C PRO A 653 -31.83 -9.26 2.18
N SER A 654 -32.11 -7.96 2.35
CA SER A 654 -32.90 -7.48 3.48
C SER A 654 -34.28 -8.15 3.52
N GLY A 655 -34.60 -8.84 4.61
CA GLY A 655 -35.86 -9.57 4.79
C GLY A 655 -35.84 -11.05 4.38
N ALA A 656 -34.73 -11.58 3.86
CA ALA A 656 -34.60 -13.01 3.58
C ALA A 656 -34.38 -13.83 4.87
N SER A 657 -34.85 -15.09 4.89
CA SER A 657 -34.63 -16.01 6.00
C SER A 657 -33.13 -16.25 6.22
N ALA A 658 -32.72 -16.27 7.49
CA ALA A 658 -31.37 -16.67 7.90
C ALA A 658 -31.16 -18.19 7.86
N GLU A 659 -32.21 -18.97 7.61
CA GLU A 659 -32.13 -20.42 7.47
C GLU A 659 -31.28 -20.80 6.24
N GLY A 660 -30.31 -21.70 6.45
CA GLY A 660 -29.35 -22.10 5.41
C GLY A 660 -28.38 -20.99 4.98
N ALA A 661 -28.26 -19.90 5.76
CA ALA A 661 -27.32 -18.82 5.47
C ALA A 661 -25.91 -19.09 5.99
N VAL A 662 -25.75 -20.06 6.90
CA VAL A 662 -24.49 -20.46 7.52
C VAL A 662 -24.33 -21.97 7.38
N GLU A 663 -23.15 -22.42 6.97
CA GLU A 663 -22.78 -23.83 6.87
C GLU A 663 -21.39 -24.05 7.48
N LEU A 664 -21.24 -25.13 8.27
CA LEU A 664 -20.02 -25.45 8.99
C LEU A 664 -19.43 -26.75 8.45
N PHE A 665 -18.13 -26.77 8.21
CA PHE A 665 -17.41 -27.99 7.90
C PHE A 665 -17.18 -28.85 9.15
N PRO A 666 -16.99 -30.18 8.99
CA PRO A 666 -16.51 -31.04 10.06
C PRO A 666 -15.21 -30.50 10.68
N VAL A 667 -15.10 -30.63 12.01
CA VAL A 667 -13.92 -30.19 12.76
C VAL A 667 -12.73 -31.08 12.40
N ALA A 668 -11.58 -30.46 12.13
CA ALA A 668 -10.32 -31.15 11.88
C ALA A 668 -9.37 -30.99 13.07
N GLN A 669 -8.61 -32.03 13.39
CA GLN A 669 -7.43 -31.90 14.26
C GLN A 669 -6.22 -31.52 13.41
N ASN A 670 -5.43 -30.56 13.87
CA ASN A 670 -4.25 -30.05 13.20
C ASN A 670 -2.98 -30.43 13.96
N GLU A 671 -1.97 -30.86 13.21
CA GLU A 671 -0.62 -31.15 13.70
C GLU A 671 0.35 -30.17 13.03
N HIS A 672 1.07 -29.41 13.84
CA HIS A 672 2.09 -28.46 13.39
C HIS A 672 3.50 -29.01 13.66
N GLU A 673 4.38 -28.92 12.67
CA GLU A 673 5.80 -29.21 12.79
C GLU A 673 6.58 -27.92 12.51
N HIS A 674 7.46 -27.52 13.42
CA HIS A 674 8.23 -26.27 13.29
C HIS A 674 7.34 -25.03 13.00
N HIS A 675 6.18 -24.95 13.66
CA HIS A 675 5.17 -23.89 13.49
C HIS A 675 4.49 -23.84 12.11
N ILE A 676 4.64 -24.90 11.29
CA ILE A 676 3.99 -25.02 9.98
C ILE A 676 2.94 -26.14 10.08
N LEU A 677 1.73 -25.88 9.59
CA LEU A 677 0.68 -26.89 9.51
C LEU A 677 1.15 -28.07 8.65
N ARG A 678 1.42 -29.20 9.29
CA ARG A 678 1.89 -30.42 8.63
C ARG A 678 0.71 -31.26 8.17
N ARG A 679 -0.23 -31.54 9.08
CA ARG A 679 -1.31 -32.50 8.85
C ARG A 679 -2.64 -32.02 9.42
N SER A 680 -3.73 -32.33 8.74
CA SER A 680 -5.09 -32.22 9.26
C SER A 680 -5.82 -33.57 9.16
N THR A 681 -6.45 -34.02 10.25
CA THR A 681 -7.12 -35.32 10.35
C THR A 681 -8.59 -35.18 10.76
N ILE A 682 -9.47 -35.89 10.04
CA ILE A 682 -10.93 -35.87 10.21
C ILE A 682 -11.44 -37.32 10.25
N PRO A 683 -12.31 -37.70 11.22
CA PRO A 683 -12.61 -36.94 12.43
C PRO A 683 -11.34 -36.74 13.30
N PRO A 684 -11.36 -35.78 14.24
CA PRO A 684 -10.26 -35.61 15.19
C PRO A 684 -9.96 -36.93 15.92
N PRO A 685 -8.69 -37.39 15.96
CA PRO A 685 -8.29 -38.55 16.76
C PRO A 685 -8.63 -38.39 18.25
N ALA A 686 -8.49 -37.17 18.80
CA ALA A 686 -8.98 -36.84 20.13
C ALA A 686 -10.52 -36.79 20.14
N PRO A 687 -11.21 -37.62 20.93
CA PRO A 687 -12.67 -37.65 20.95
C PRO A 687 -13.23 -36.35 21.52
N LEU A 688 -14.06 -35.68 20.73
CA LEU A 688 -14.77 -34.47 21.15
C LEU A 688 -16.10 -34.83 21.80
N SER A 689 -16.29 -34.39 23.06
CA SER A 689 -17.59 -34.48 23.74
C SER A 689 -18.68 -33.67 23.02
N ASP A 690 -19.95 -34.03 23.25
CA ASP A 690 -21.09 -33.33 22.63
C ASP A 690 -21.15 -31.85 23.03
N GLY A 691 -20.82 -31.54 24.29
CA GLY A 691 -20.73 -30.16 24.77
C GLY A 691 -19.69 -29.34 24.01
N VAL A 692 -18.52 -29.91 23.73
CA VAL A 692 -17.47 -29.29 22.91
C VAL A 692 -17.96 -29.05 21.49
N ARG A 693 -18.63 -30.02 20.86
CA ARG A 693 -19.17 -29.88 19.50
C ARG A 693 -20.20 -28.75 19.42
N GLN A 694 -21.10 -28.67 20.40
CA GLN A 694 -22.09 -27.59 20.49
C GLN A 694 -21.43 -26.23 20.71
N GLN A 695 -20.40 -26.16 21.56
CA GLN A 695 -19.64 -24.94 21.81
C GLN A 695 -18.94 -24.44 20.54
N ILE A 696 -18.27 -25.33 19.78
CA ILE A 696 -17.63 -24.98 18.49
C ILE A 696 -18.67 -24.45 17.51
N HIS A 697 -19.83 -25.11 17.39
CA HIS A 697 -20.91 -24.67 16.50
C HIS A 697 -21.44 -23.28 16.89
N HIS A 698 -21.65 -23.04 18.19
CA HIS A 698 -22.12 -21.76 18.70
C HIS A 698 -21.10 -20.63 18.44
N ILE A 699 -19.83 -20.85 18.74
CA ILE A 699 -18.74 -19.89 18.49
C ILE A 699 -18.70 -19.56 16.99
N ALA A 700 -18.64 -20.58 16.13
CA ALA A 700 -18.51 -20.39 14.69
C ALA A 700 -19.68 -19.61 14.09
N THR A 701 -20.92 -19.95 14.49
CA THR A 701 -22.12 -19.27 14.01
C THR A 701 -22.19 -17.82 14.52
N SER A 702 -21.83 -17.60 15.79
CA SER A 702 -21.85 -16.27 16.40
C SER A 702 -20.81 -15.34 15.78
N LEU A 703 -19.58 -15.81 15.58
CA LEU A 703 -18.52 -15.04 14.93
C LEU A 703 -18.85 -14.74 13.47
N ALA A 704 -19.32 -15.72 12.69
CA ALA A 704 -19.72 -15.49 11.31
C ALA A 704 -20.85 -14.44 11.19
N THR A 705 -21.78 -14.44 12.14
CA THR A 705 -22.89 -13.47 12.18
C THR A 705 -22.40 -12.08 12.61
N ALA A 706 -21.59 -12.00 13.67
CA ALA A 706 -21.10 -10.73 14.20
C ALA A 706 -20.11 -10.02 13.25
N LEU A 707 -19.37 -10.79 12.44
CA LEU A 707 -18.52 -10.26 11.37
C LEU A 707 -19.33 -9.75 10.17
N ASP A 708 -20.64 -10.00 10.12
CA ASP A 708 -21.48 -9.89 8.93
C ASP A 708 -20.81 -10.55 7.71
N LEU A 709 -20.27 -11.76 7.94
CA LEU A 709 -19.43 -12.47 6.97
C LEU A 709 -20.18 -12.73 5.65
N SER A 710 -19.56 -12.36 4.54
CA SER A 710 -19.95 -12.77 3.18
C SER A 710 -18.77 -13.49 2.56
N GLY A 711 -18.73 -14.82 2.71
CA GLY A 711 -17.58 -15.65 2.37
C GLY A 711 -17.37 -16.75 3.38
N LEU A 712 -16.13 -16.96 3.82
CA LEU A 712 -15.79 -17.95 4.82
C LEU A 712 -14.77 -17.43 5.84
N VAL A 713 -14.74 -18.05 7.02
CA VAL A 713 -13.69 -17.87 8.02
C VAL A 713 -13.30 -19.23 8.58
N CYS A 714 -12.00 -19.46 8.72
CA CYS A 714 -11.45 -20.58 9.48
C CYS A 714 -11.18 -20.10 10.91
N ILE A 715 -11.60 -20.91 11.88
CA ILE A 715 -11.43 -20.65 13.30
C ILE A 715 -10.49 -21.73 13.82
N GLU A 716 -9.30 -21.32 14.24
CA GLU A 716 -8.34 -22.19 14.91
C GLU A 716 -8.56 -22.17 16.41
N MET A 717 -8.47 -23.33 17.05
CA MET A 717 -8.80 -23.50 18.46
C MET A 717 -7.85 -24.47 19.13
N PHE A 718 -7.65 -24.31 20.43
CA PHE A 718 -7.00 -25.30 21.29
C PHE A 718 -8.06 -26.08 22.05
N LEU A 719 -8.00 -27.41 22.01
CA LEU A 719 -8.75 -28.28 22.92
C LEU A 719 -7.95 -28.39 24.22
N VAL A 720 -8.46 -27.83 25.30
CA VAL A 720 -7.86 -27.93 26.63
C VAL A 720 -8.67 -28.93 27.45
N ASN A 721 -7.98 -29.89 28.05
CA ASN A 721 -8.57 -30.90 28.90
C ASN A 721 -7.93 -30.82 30.29
N LYS A 722 -8.71 -30.41 31.29
CA LYS A 722 -8.27 -30.35 32.69
C LYS A 722 -9.19 -31.24 33.52
N ASP A 723 -8.62 -32.24 34.17
CA ASP A 723 -9.33 -33.18 35.04
C ASP A 723 -10.57 -33.83 34.38
N GLY A 724 -10.49 -34.12 33.08
CA GLY A 724 -11.57 -34.72 32.29
C GLY A 724 -12.62 -33.72 31.78
N GLN A 725 -12.47 -32.43 32.08
CA GLN A 725 -13.31 -31.37 31.53
C GLN A 725 -12.65 -30.75 30.30
N GLN A 726 -13.27 -31.00 29.14
CA GLN A 726 -12.86 -30.40 27.88
C GLN A 726 -13.43 -28.99 27.73
N LYS A 727 -12.61 -28.07 27.24
CA LYS A 727 -13.00 -26.72 26.79
C LYS A 727 -12.21 -26.34 25.54
N ILE A 728 -12.75 -25.41 24.76
CA ILE A 728 -12.04 -24.83 23.61
C ILE A 728 -11.63 -23.40 23.91
N LEU A 729 -10.44 -23.04 23.43
CA LEU A 729 -9.96 -21.66 23.39
C LEU A 729 -9.69 -21.29 21.93
N VAL A 730 -10.32 -20.24 21.42
CA VAL A 730 -10.04 -19.71 20.08
C VAL A 730 -8.64 -19.11 20.06
N ASN A 731 -7.83 -19.57 19.11
CA ASN A 731 -6.46 -19.15 18.90
C ASN A 731 -6.37 -17.99 17.89
N GLU A 732 -6.95 -18.17 16.70
CA GLU A 732 -6.81 -17.27 15.56
C GLU A 732 -8.00 -17.41 14.59
N LEU A 733 -8.35 -16.32 13.90
CA LEU A 733 -9.33 -16.31 12.81
C LEU A 733 -8.64 -16.02 11.47
N ALA A 734 -8.94 -16.83 10.45
CA ALA A 734 -8.50 -16.58 9.08
C ALA A 734 -9.72 -16.37 8.17
N PRO A 735 -10.10 -15.11 7.82
CA PRO A 735 -11.31 -14.79 7.04
C PRO A 735 -11.13 -15.06 5.53
N ARG A 736 -10.67 -16.27 5.20
CA ARG A 736 -10.30 -16.74 3.86
C ARG A 736 -10.16 -18.27 3.86
N PRO A 737 -10.13 -18.95 2.70
CA PRO A 737 -9.80 -20.37 2.64
C PRO A 737 -8.55 -20.70 3.44
N HIS A 738 -8.54 -21.83 4.14
CA HIS A 738 -7.46 -22.21 5.05
C HIS A 738 -6.78 -23.51 4.63
N ASN A 739 -5.48 -23.61 4.86
CA ASN A 739 -4.72 -24.81 4.52
C ASN A 739 -5.27 -26.05 5.22
N SER A 740 -5.70 -25.91 6.49
CA SER A 740 -6.34 -27.00 7.24
C SER A 740 -7.71 -27.42 6.71
N GLY A 741 -8.24 -26.72 5.71
CA GLY A 741 -9.45 -27.09 4.99
C GLY A 741 -9.20 -27.74 3.64
N HIS A 742 -7.96 -27.92 3.20
CA HIS A 742 -7.69 -28.48 1.87
C HIS A 742 -8.26 -29.90 1.71
N TRP A 743 -8.33 -30.66 2.80
CA TRP A 743 -8.97 -31.97 2.83
C TRP A 743 -10.43 -31.96 2.33
N THR A 744 -11.11 -30.81 2.39
CA THR A 744 -12.51 -30.68 1.96
C THR A 744 -12.69 -30.86 0.45
N ILE A 745 -11.62 -30.76 -0.35
CA ILE A 745 -11.68 -30.98 -1.81
C ILE A 745 -12.12 -32.42 -2.11
N GLU A 746 -11.53 -33.40 -1.43
CA GLU A 746 -11.87 -34.83 -1.59
C GLU A 746 -12.80 -35.35 -0.50
N GLY A 747 -12.65 -34.82 0.71
CA GLY A 747 -13.27 -35.37 1.91
C GLY A 747 -14.70 -34.92 2.15
N CYS A 748 -15.17 -33.85 1.50
CA CYS A 748 -16.52 -33.31 1.66
C CYS A 748 -17.33 -33.33 0.36
N THR A 749 -18.65 -33.29 0.49
CA THR A 749 -19.55 -33.13 -0.66
C THR A 749 -19.43 -31.77 -1.36
N THR A 750 -18.83 -30.79 -0.71
CA THR A 750 -18.51 -29.47 -1.28
C THR A 750 -17.21 -29.00 -0.66
N SER A 751 -16.28 -28.48 -1.47
CA SER A 751 -15.01 -27.95 -0.95
C SER A 751 -15.18 -26.57 -0.33
N GLN A 752 -14.29 -26.17 0.57
CA GLN A 752 -14.28 -24.80 1.09
C GLN A 752 -14.17 -23.74 -0.02
N PHE A 753 -13.51 -24.07 -1.13
CA PHE A 753 -13.29 -23.15 -2.24
C PHE A 753 -14.57 -22.95 -3.04
N GLU A 754 -15.31 -24.03 -3.32
CA GLU A 754 -16.64 -23.93 -3.94
C GLU A 754 -17.61 -23.19 -3.00
N GLN A 755 -17.54 -23.49 -1.70
CA GLN A 755 -18.40 -22.83 -0.71
C GLN A 755 -18.11 -21.33 -0.60
N LEU A 756 -16.85 -20.90 -0.71
CA LEU A 756 -16.49 -19.48 -0.82
C LEU A 756 -17.16 -18.84 -2.03
N VAL A 757 -17.01 -19.45 -3.22
CA VAL A 757 -17.59 -18.94 -4.47
C VAL A 757 -19.10 -18.82 -4.33
N ARG A 758 -19.78 -19.82 -3.77
CA ARG A 758 -21.21 -19.77 -3.49
C ARG A 758 -21.57 -18.60 -2.58
N ALA A 759 -20.84 -18.44 -1.47
CA ALA A 759 -21.09 -17.41 -0.49
C ALA A 759 -20.94 -15.99 -1.06
N ILE A 760 -19.83 -15.71 -1.76
CA ILE A 760 -19.54 -14.36 -2.30
C ILE A 760 -20.42 -14.02 -3.50
N CYS A 761 -20.82 -15.02 -4.29
CA CYS A 761 -21.74 -14.82 -5.42
C CYS A 761 -23.22 -14.83 -4.99
N GLY A 762 -23.53 -15.00 -3.70
CA GLY A 762 -24.91 -15.03 -3.20
C GLY A 762 -25.70 -16.29 -3.54
N LEU A 763 -25.04 -17.36 -4.02
CA LEU A 763 -25.67 -18.65 -4.29
C LEU A 763 -26.09 -19.35 -2.98
N PRO A 764 -27.05 -20.30 -3.05
CA PRO A 764 -27.32 -21.20 -1.94
C PRO A 764 -26.05 -21.95 -1.52
N LEU A 765 -25.79 -21.93 -0.22
CA LEU A 765 -24.74 -22.73 0.41
C LEU A 765 -25.07 -24.21 0.22
N ALA A 766 -24.05 -25.02 -0.09
CA ALA A 766 -24.19 -26.47 -0.20
C ALA A 766 -23.82 -27.16 1.11
N GLN A 767 -24.20 -28.44 1.21
CA GLN A 767 -23.93 -29.26 2.38
C GLN A 767 -22.44 -29.61 2.44
N THR A 768 -21.87 -29.54 3.63
CA THR A 768 -20.42 -29.63 3.90
C THR A 768 -20.02 -30.96 4.57
N ARG A 769 -20.89 -31.96 4.51
CA ARG A 769 -20.67 -33.26 5.17
C ARG A 769 -19.55 -34.08 4.51
N VAL A 770 -18.92 -34.95 5.32
CA VAL A 770 -17.96 -35.93 4.82
C VAL A 770 -18.62 -36.83 3.77
N VAL A 771 -17.88 -37.19 2.72
CA VAL A 771 -18.37 -38.09 1.67
C VAL A 771 -18.82 -39.42 2.31
N PRO A 772 -20.06 -39.91 2.03
CA PRO A 772 -20.54 -41.16 2.59
C PRO A 772 -19.59 -42.33 2.30
N GLY A 773 -19.29 -43.13 3.34
CA GLY A 773 -18.39 -44.28 3.27
C GLY A 773 -16.91 -43.96 3.55
N VAL A 774 -16.53 -42.68 3.66
CA VAL A 774 -15.19 -42.28 4.10
C VAL A 774 -15.21 -42.12 5.63
N ASP A 775 -14.44 -42.95 6.33
CA ASP A 775 -14.37 -42.90 7.80
C ASP A 775 -13.31 -41.95 8.31
N LYS A 776 -12.22 -41.80 7.55
CA LYS A 776 -11.11 -40.92 7.91
C LYS A 776 -10.50 -40.25 6.69
N VAL A 777 -10.20 -38.97 6.84
CA VAL A 777 -9.46 -38.16 5.87
C VAL A 777 -8.20 -37.63 6.53
N VAL A 778 -7.07 -37.78 5.84
CA VAL A 778 -5.78 -37.22 6.29
C VAL A 778 -5.22 -36.36 5.17
N MET A 779 -5.11 -35.05 5.41
CA MET A 779 -4.41 -34.14 4.50
C MET A 779 -3.02 -33.83 5.06
N THR A 780 -2.00 -33.95 4.22
CA THR A 780 -0.60 -33.65 4.56
C THR A 780 -0.04 -32.61 3.59
N ASN A 781 0.46 -31.48 4.11
CA ASN A 781 1.14 -30.48 3.30
C ASN A 781 2.54 -30.98 2.91
N LEU A 782 2.92 -30.75 1.66
CA LEU A 782 4.25 -31.02 1.12
C LEU A 782 5.11 -29.76 1.24
N ILE A 783 6.24 -29.83 1.94
CA ILE A 783 7.08 -28.69 2.28
C ILE A 783 8.41 -28.75 1.51
N GLY A 784 8.79 -27.66 0.85
CA GLY A 784 10.04 -27.56 0.12
C GLY A 784 10.20 -28.68 -0.92
N HIS A 785 11.30 -29.42 -0.82
CA HIS A 785 11.67 -30.47 -1.78
C HIS A 785 10.84 -31.76 -1.67
N GLU A 786 10.00 -31.93 -0.64
CA GLU A 786 9.10 -33.09 -0.56
C GLU A 786 8.13 -33.17 -1.75
N ALA A 787 7.86 -32.04 -2.41
CA ALA A 787 7.04 -32.00 -3.61
C ALA A 787 7.69 -32.69 -4.81
N ASP A 788 9.02 -32.83 -4.82
CA ASP A 788 9.76 -33.46 -5.92
C ASP A 788 9.48 -34.97 -5.97
N ASP A 789 9.23 -35.59 -4.81
CA ASP A 789 8.91 -37.02 -4.67
C ASP A 789 7.39 -37.32 -4.68
N ALA A 790 6.55 -36.29 -4.78
CA ALA A 790 5.12 -36.41 -4.54
C ALA A 790 4.39 -37.39 -5.49
N LEU A 791 4.90 -37.58 -6.71
CA LEU A 791 4.33 -38.53 -7.66
C LEU A 791 4.51 -39.99 -7.23
N ALA A 792 5.58 -40.32 -6.50
CA ALA A 792 5.81 -41.67 -6.00
C ALA A 792 4.76 -42.10 -4.95
N LEU A 793 4.19 -41.13 -4.23
CA LEU A 793 3.12 -41.37 -3.26
C LEU A 793 1.85 -41.90 -3.93
N LEU A 794 1.52 -41.41 -5.13
CA LEU A 794 0.36 -41.87 -5.90
C LEU A 794 0.51 -43.32 -6.38
N ALA A 795 1.74 -43.74 -6.67
CA ALA A 795 2.02 -45.10 -7.13
C ALA A 795 1.79 -46.17 -6.06
N THR A 796 1.87 -45.79 -4.78
CA THR A 796 1.83 -46.72 -3.63
C THR A 796 0.55 -46.61 -2.81
N ASN A 797 -0.27 -45.57 -3.02
CA ASN A 797 -1.53 -45.37 -2.32
C ASN A 797 -2.65 -44.94 -3.30
N PRO A 798 -3.53 -45.86 -3.73
CA PRO A 798 -4.60 -45.54 -4.70
C PRO A 798 -5.68 -44.59 -4.14
N ASN A 799 -5.72 -44.39 -2.83
CA ASN A 799 -6.66 -43.47 -2.18
C ASN A 799 -6.04 -42.09 -1.89
N ALA A 800 -4.83 -41.83 -2.39
CA ALA A 800 -4.15 -40.54 -2.26
C ALA A 800 -4.49 -39.61 -3.44
N HIS A 801 -4.76 -38.35 -3.13
CA HIS A 801 -5.06 -37.29 -4.07
C HIS A 801 -4.03 -36.18 -3.93
N LEU A 802 -3.26 -35.93 -4.99
CA LEU A 802 -2.17 -34.96 -5.00
C LEU A 802 -2.60 -33.62 -5.58
N HIS A 803 -2.24 -32.55 -4.88
CA HIS A 803 -2.39 -31.17 -5.34
C HIS A 803 -1.07 -30.43 -5.27
N LEU A 804 -0.46 -30.16 -6.42
CA LEU A 804 0.71 -29.29 -6.52
C LEU A 804 0.28 -27.85 -6.81
N TYR A 805 0.91 -26.89 -6.13
CA TYR A 805 0.51 -25.48 -6.19
C TYR A 805 1.11 -24.71 -7.37
N GLY A 806 1.92 -25.34 -8.21
CA GLY A 806 2.53 -24.68 -9.37
C GLY A 806 3.60 -23.64 -9.03
N LYS A 807 4.20 -23.72 -7.84
CA LYS A 807 5.32 -22.86 -7.40
C LYS A 807 6.62 -23.38 -8.02
N ARG A 808 7.38 -22.51 -8.71
CA ARG A 808 8.59 -22.92 -9.45
C ARG A 808 9.78 -23.33 -8.59
N LEU A 809 10.03 -22.61 -7.49
CA LEU A 809 11.22 -22.80 -6.65
C LEU A 809 10.82 -23.36 -5.27
N PRO A 810 11.18 -24.62 -4.95
CA PRO A 810 11.10 -25.14 -3.59
C PRO A 810 12.08 -24.37 -2.69
N ARG A 811 11.64 -24.05 -1.47
CA ARG A 811 12.45 -23.41 -0.41
C ARG A 811 12.10 -24.01 0.93
N ALA A 812 13.03 -24.01 1.88
CA ALA A 812 12.76 -24.46 3.24
C ALA A 812 11.55 -23.74 3.85
N GLY A 813 10.65 -24.49 4.49
CA GLY A 813 9.41 -23.98 5.09
C GLY A 813 8.31 -23.55 4.10
N ARG A 814 8.53 -23.62 2.77
CA ARG A 814 7.53 -23.23 1.79
C ARG A 814 6.58 -24.40 1.50
N LYS A 815 5.28 -24.21 1.71
CA LYS A 815 4.24 -25.17 1.28
C LYS A 815 4.21 -25.24 -0.26
N MET A 816 4.45 -26.40 -0.85
CA MET A 816 4.57 -26.60 -2.31
C MET A 816 3.39 -27.38 -2.91
N GLY A 817 2.70 -28.16 -2.08
CA GLY A 817 1.50 -28.91 -2.44
C GLY A 817 0.87 -29.54 -1.20
N HIS A 818 -0.11 -30.41 -1.40
CA HIS A 818 -0.60 -31.31 -0.37
C HIS A 818 -1.07 -32.64 -0.97
N VAL A 819 -1.18 -33.65 -0.11
CA VAL A 819 -1.80 -34.94 -0.42
C VAL A 819 -2.95 -35.17 0.54
N THR A 820 -4.14 -35.46 0.01
CA THR A 820 -5.30 -35.92 0.79
C THR A 820 -5.43 -37.42 0.62
N THR A 821 -5.46 -38.18 1.71
CA THR A 821 -5.72 -39.63 1.71
C THR A 821 -7.08 -39.93 2.31
N LEU A 822 -7.89 -40.68 1.56
CA LEU A 822 -9.19 -41.17 2.02
C LEU A 822 -9.06 -42.60 2.57
N HIS A 823 -9.66 -42.84 3.73
CA HIS A 823 -9.73 -44.15 4.36
C HIS A 823 -11.19 -44.60 4.46
N TYR A 824 -11.42 -45.82 4.00
CA TYR A 824 -12.73 -46.47 3.96
C TYR A 824 -12.70 -47.69 4.90
N SER A 825 -13.79 -47.94 5.59
CA SER A 825 -14.01 -49.20 6.30
C SER A 825 -14.04 -50.32 5.27
N SER A 826 -13.27 -51.37 5.55
CA SER A 826 -13.33 -52.65 4.82
C SER A 826 -14.70 -53.31 4.94
#